data_AF-A0A3C1IZ30-F1
#
_entry.id   AF-A0A3C1IZ30-F1
#
_cell.length_a   1.000
_cell.length_b   1.000
_cell.length_c   1.000
_cell.angle_alpha   90.00
_cell.angle_beta   90.00
_cell.angle_gamma   90.00
#
_symmetry.space_group_name_H-M   'P 1'
#
loop_
_entity.id
_entity.type
_entity.pdbx_description
1 polymer ?
#
loop_
_entity_poly.entity_id
_entity_poly.type
_entity_poly.pdbx_seq_one_letter_code
_entity_poly.pdbx_strand_id
1 'polypeptide(L)'
;MIVDGKTYELSTDSENPTHIKFPASGSSNVQISSPTFTAPLTSRGANYYYQANNYGNNNEWETWTTCSGVAGEDFCTVMPNANNIQTFIPTSKTVNQTLKEGATGEISAMYATTDKCDNTYKYSLPTKGYYVVDYIPDPPDPCTPGDPACTILPDVGSDLTSRGCSSLTYTGTEVNNGLHVSATVTDIDNINEIQAFTLWFSKDNTIPSASTISASYTGSITDDVGIMIKKNGSDWTNPNIYTTNSDLTWGLISLTDGVGYINVAATNIIVISNISVSESSEIIFDYELTFLDNDSNLSGMYNVYGGSLDTHMINGNILDQSYYYELFDWGIDLVDPTVEEITQQIRDPQNTYMTWSNADTISGIGRTVVNAYRLGGVSTDPEGIKLYLPTAYTTLKGAIILDPNAEIPSDQEIGLYNDPNSWIFNTNTGETDLVNVGNNESGQIALYITAYDVACNTNGNGTNIDLNPWFATRGATVYSQGNISSTSKDVAGLPYLDEVFNPKTGMNSNLIDLGTELLSTRNSTISNLLHSNSGATIATQKNDSNNIKDVWFNKLVKKFNQYKAQLTQFTITALDNAVSDSCTGSKCYMYSTENISIPIGYTCDRPTLFVSEKDIHISPDVLSDTSLLSGCVFLAKNNIYIDAGSLKSTSTKVMYDYIEGYMIADNQVIFSVADESQSLRDGVEIFGGVIALGTNPTSGNTGISIQRNLRLYSQINPTVVITYDNKYSSISTIFFGTEYNLYKQEVGFKTF
;
A
#
# COMPACT_ATOMS: atom_id res chain seq x y z
N MET A 1 53.35 -22.80 -25.41
CA MET A 1 52.93 -22.71 -23.99
C MET A 1 51.48 -23.15 -23.90
N ILE A 2 51.03 -23.71 -22.78
CA ILE A 2 49.65 -24.10 -22.55
C ILE A 2 49.20 -23.38 -21.28
N VAL A 3 48.18 -22.55 -21.35
CA VAL A 3 47.61 -21.81 -20.22
C VAL A 3 46.15 -22.19 -20.09
N ASP A 4 45.77 -22.78 -18.96
CA ASP A 4 44.41 -23.27 -18.68
C ASP A 4 43.82 -24.14 -19.80
N GLY A 5 44.67 -24.98 -20.40
CA GLY A 5 44.31 -25.86 -21.51
C GLY A 5 44.28 -25.22 -22.91
N LYS A 6 44.47 -23.90 -23.04
CA LYS A 6 44.65 -23.22 -24.33
C LYS A 6 46.12 -23.25 -24.74
N THR A 7 46.39 -23.72 -25.97
CA THR A 7 47.76 -23.87 -26.49
C THR A 7 48.16 -22.66 -27.34
N TYR A 8 49.35 -22.13 -27.06
CA TYR A 8 49.95 -20.98 -27.73
C TYR A 8 51.26 -21.38 -28.40
N GLU A 9 51.39 -21.08 -29.69
CA GLU A 9 52.68 -21.08 -30.39
C GLU A 9 53.39 -19.75 -30.10
N LEU A 10 54.53 -19.82 -29.42
CA LEU A 10 55.26 -18.62 -29.00
C LEU A 10 56.12 -18.06 -30.13
N SER A 11 56.13 -16.74 -30.25
CA SER A 11 56.89 -16.00 -31.25
C SER A 11 58.38 -16.23 -31.07
N THR A 12 59.12 -16.36 -32.18
CA THR A 12 60.59 -16.41 -32.15
C THR A 12 61.23 -15.01 -32.17
N ASP A 13 60.42 -13.96 -32.27
CA ASP A 13 60.84 -12.56 -32.29
C ASP A 13 60.52 -11.90 -30.94
N SER A 14 61.55 -11.41 -30.25
CA SER A 14 61.40 -10.76 -28.94
C SER A 14 60.71 -9.40 -29.02
N GLU A 15 60.75 -8.74 -30.18
CA GLU A 15 60.09 -7.45 -30.38
C GLU A 15 58.59 -7.60 -30.67
N ASN A 16 58.15 -8.80 -31.02
CA ASN A 16 56.75 -9.13 -31.31
C ASN A 16 56.36 -10.42 -30.57
N PRO A 17 56.31 -10.40 -29.22
CA PRO A 17 55.98 -11.58 -28.43
C PRO A 17 54.55 -12.07 -28.68
N THR A 18 54.28 -13.35 -28.43
CA THR A 18 52.91 -13.88 -28.51
C THR A 18 52.10 -13.44 -27.29
N HIS A 19 50.93 -12.84 -27.52
CA HIS A 19 49.94 -12.60 -26.47
C HIS A 19 49.38 -13.93 -25.96
N ILE A 20 49.58 -14.19 -24.67
CA ILE A 20 49.04 -15.36 -23.97
C ILE A 20 48.00 -14.88 -22.96
N LYS A 21 46.95 -15.68 -22.78
CA LYS A 21 45.90 -15.40 -21.79
C LYS A 21 46.50 -15.19 -20.40
N PHE A 22 45.95 -14.23 -19.65
CA PHE A 22 46.16 -14.12 -18.20
C PHE A 22 45.60 -15.36 -17.49
N PRO A 23 46.43 -16.18 -16.81
CA PRO A 23 45.97 -17.45 -16.21
C PRO A 23 44.86 -17.20 -15.20
N ALA A 24 43.81 -18.02 -15.18
CA ALA A 24 42.66 -17.85 -14.29
C ALA A 24 43.07 -17.61 -12.83
N SER A 25 42.25 -16.90 -12.05
CA SER A 25 42.56 -16.57 -10.66
C SER A 25 42.86 -17.83 -9.82
N GLY A 26 44.06 -17.89 -9.24
CA GLY A 26 44.53 -19.04 -8.47
C GLY A 26 44.94 -20.27 -9.30
N SER A 27 45.00 -20.15 -10.63
CA SER A 27 45.40 -21.25 -11.51
C SER A 27 46.85 -21.67 -11.27
N SER A 28 47.07 -22.98 -11.34
CA SER A 28 48.40 -23.60 -11.46
C SER A 28 48.54 -24.38 -12.77
N ASN A 29 47.55 -24.29 -13.65
CA ASN A 29 47.45 -25.08 -14.87
C ASN A 29 48.16 -24.39 -16.04
N VAL A 30 49.47 -24.19 -15.89
CA VAL A 30 50.33 -23.67 -16.95
C VAL A 30 51.39 -24.70 -17.28
N GLN A 31 51.58 -24.97 -18.56
CA GLN A 31 52.53 -25.95 -19.06
C GLN A 31 53.35 -25.40 -20.23
N ILE A 32 54.52 -25.98 -20.42
CA ILE A 32 55.42 -25.70 -21.53
C ILE A 32 55.59 -26.98 -22.32
N SER A 33 55.47 -26.91 -23.63
CA SER A 33 55.59 -28.04 -24.53
C SER A 33 56.56 -27.77 -25.67
N SER A 34 57.24 -28.81 -26.12
CA SER A 34 58.08 -28.81 -27.32
C SER A 34 57.69 -29.98 -28.23
N PRO A 35 57.89 -29.89 -29.56
CA PRO A 35 57.65 -31.00 -30.47
C PRO A 35 58.44 -32.26 -30.07
N THR A 36 57.87 -33.43 -30.34
CA THR A 36 58.59 -34.68 -30.09
C THR A 36 59.74 -34.89 -31.08
N PHE A 37 60.86 -35.46 -30.64
CA PHE A 37 61.96 -35.84 -31.54
C PHE A 37 62.36 -37.31 -31.37
N THR A 38 62.94 -37.89 -32.43
CA THR A 38 63.49 -39.25 -32.40
C THR A 38 65.00 -39.18 -32.13
N ALA A 39 65.47 -39.85 -31.08
CA ALA A 39 66.89 -39.90 -30.78
C ALA A 39 67.66 -40.74 -31.83
N PRO A 40 68.93 -40.40 -32.14
CA PRO A 40 69.78 -41.22 -32.99
C PRO A 40 69.98 -42.63 -32.41
N LEU A 41 70.23 -43.63 -33.26
CA LEU A 41 70.48 -45.03 -32.84
C LEU A 41 71.67 -45.21 -31.86
N THR A 42 72.52 -44.19 -31.76
CA THR A 42 73.67 -44.11 -30.86
C THR A 42 73.32 -43.54 -29.47
N SER A 43 72.07 -43.14 -29.22
CA SER A 43 71.59 -42.59 -27.94
C SER A 43 70.81 -43.65 -27.13
N ARG A 44 70.83 -43.52 -25.80
CA ARG A 44 69.98 -44.31 -24.87
C ARG A 44 68.56 -43.75 -24.71
N GLY A 45 68.30 -42.52 -25.15
CA GLY A 45 66.98 -41.92 -25.03
C GLY A 45 66.87 -40.52 -25.63
N ALA A 46 65.62 -40.09 -25.85
CA ALA A 46 65.24 -38.72 -26.18
C ALA A 46 64.74 -38.03 -24.91
N ASN A 47 65.34 -36.90 -24.55
CA ASN A 47 64.97 -36.13 -23.36
C ASN A 47 64.77 -34.66 -23.74
N TYR A 48 64.10 -33.91 -22.87
CA TYR A 48 63.78 -32.50 -23.03
C TYR A 48 64.24 -31.74 -21.79
N TYR A 49 64.75 -30.54 -22.01
CA TYR A 49 65.12 -29.59 -20.97
C TYR A 49 64.43 -28.26 -21.25
N TYR A 50 63.79 -27.70 -20.24
CA TYR A 50 63.05 -26.44 -20.34
C TYR A 50 63.60 -25.40 -19.38
N GLN A 51 63.50 -24.16 -19.81
CA GLN A 51 63.89 -22.98 -19.07
C GLN A 51 62.90 -21.86 -19.40
N ALA A 52 62.42 -21.17 -18.39
CA ALA A 52 61.61 -19.98 -18.51
C ALA A 52 62.29 -18.84 -17.76
N ASN A 53 62.52 -17.74 -18.46
CA ASN A 53 63.09 -16.50 -17.98
C ASN A 53 61.98 -15.43 -18.03
N ASN A 54 61.45 -15.06 -16.88
CA ASN A 54 60.32 -14.14 -16.77
C ASN A 54 60.86 -12.74 -16.53
N TYR A 55 60.52 -11.82 -17.41
CA TYR A 55 61.00 -10.44 -17.32
C TYR A 55 60.09 -9.56 -16.46
N GLY A 56 58.84 -9.99 -16.25
CA GLY A 56 57.83 -9.24 -15.53
C GLY A 56 57.39 -8.00 -16.30
N ASN A 57 56.88 -6.99 -15.60
CA ASN A 57 56.47 -5.72 -16.22
C ASN A 57 57.65 -4.77 -16.27
N ASN A 58 57.87 -4.12 -17.42
CA ASN A 58 58.97 -3.17 -17.61
C ASN A 58 60.34 -3.72 -17.19
N ASN A 59 60.59 -5.01 -17.48
CA ASN A 59 61.86 -5.69 -17.23
C ASN A 59 62.29 -5.73 -15.76
N GLU A 60 61.33 -5.70 -14.82
CA GLU A 60 61.59 -5.74 -13.37
C GLU A 60 62.43 -6.95 -12.91
N TRP A 61 62.39 -8.06 -13.67
CA TRP A 61 63.13 -9.30 -13.39
C TRP A 61 64.11 -9.68 -14.50
N GLU A 62 64.33 -8.81 -15.50
CA GLU A 62 65.17 -9.09 -16.68
C GLU A 62 66.66 -9.21 -16.30
N THR A 63 67.05 -10.32 -15.68
CA THR A 63 68.44 -10.68 -15.46
C THR A 63 68.58 -12.20 -15.52
N TRP A 64 69.67 -12.69 -16.11
CA TRP A 64 69.95 -14.12 -16.11
C TRP A 64 71.02 -14.47 -15.07
N THR A 65 70.60 -14.94 -13.89
CA THR A 65 71.53 -15.33 -12.81
C THR A 65 71.48 -16.83 -12.48
N THR A 66 70.30 -17.44 -12.36
CA THR A 66 70.09 -18.87 -12.03
C THR A 66 68.73 -19.37 -12.51
N CYS A 67 68.41 -20.67 -12.36
CA CYS A 67 67.07 -21.22 -12.60
C CYS A 67 65.95 -20.65 -11.71
N SER A 68 66.30 -19.84 -10.71
CA SER A 68 65.35 -19.21 -9.79
C SER A 68 65.15 -17.72 -10.08
N GLY A 69 65.88 -17.14 -11.03
CA GLY A 69 65.78 -15.71 -11.33
C GLY A 69 66.21 -14.83 -10.15
N VAL A 70 65.68 -13.62 -10.08
CA VAL A 70 65.98 -12.60 -9.06
C VAL A 70 65.09 -12.74 -7.83
N ALA A 71 63.83 -13.11 -8.03
CA ALA A 71 62.77 -13.13 -7.03
C ALA A 71 61.99 -14.47 -6.97
N GLY A 72 62.53 -15.52 -7.60
CA GLY A 72 61.89 -16.84 -7.65
C GLY A 72 60.81 -16.99 -8.72
N GLU A 73 60.79 -16.09 -9.69
CA GLU A 73 59.89 -16.05 -10.85
C GLU A 73 60.22 -17.12 -11.90
N ASP A 74 61.50 -17.48 -12.03
CA ASP A 74 61.96 -18.39 -13.06
C ASP A 74 61.75 -19.86 -12.72
N PHE A 75 61.79 -20.66 -13.78
CA PHE A 75 61.68 -22.11 -13.75
C PHE A 75 62.69 -22.74 -14.70
N CYS A 76 63.28 -23.86 -14.29
CA CYS A 76 63.95 -24.77 -15.19
C CYS A 76 63.74 -26.23 -14.75
N THR A 77 63.82 -27.16 -15.70
CA THR A 77 63.88 -28.59 -15.36
C THR A 77 65.23 -28.92 -14.73
N VAL A 78 65.24 -29.48 -13.51
CA VAL A 78 66.50 -29.80 -12.79
C VAL A 78 67.42 -30.75 -13.57
N MET A 79 66.84 -31.68 -14.35
CA MET A 79 67.56 -32.54 -15.30
C MET A 79 66.69 -32.84 -16.54
N PRO A 80 67.30 -33.14 -17.70
CA PRO A 80 66.56 -33.59 -18.87
C PRO A 80 65.74 -34.83 -18.56
N ASN A 81 64.51 -34.89 -19.07
CA ASN A 81 63.63 -36.04 -18.86
C ASN A 81 62.82 -36.35 -20.13
N ALA A 82 62.14 -37.50 -20.16
CA ALA A 82 61.47 -38.00 -21.35
C ALA A 82 60.17 -37.25 -21.73
N ASN A 83 59.67 -36.34 -20.88
CA ASN A 83 58.40 -35.65 -21.11
C ASN A 83 58.61 -34.37 -21.93
N ASN A 84 57.97 -34.32 -23.10
CA ASN A 84 57.97 -33.14 -23.97
C ASN A 84 56.92 -32.09 -23.54
N ILE A 85 56.29 -32.27 -22.37
CA ILE A 85 55.40 -31.31 -21.73
C ILE A 85 55.83 -31.22 -20.26
N GLN A 86 55.95 -30.02 -19.72
CA GLN A 86 56.29 -29.75 -18.32
C GLN A 86 55.33 -28.75 -17.71
N THR A 87 54.93 -28.98 -16.47
CA THR A 87 54.24 -27.95 -15.68
C THR A 87 55.19 -26.78 -15.45
N PHE A 88 54.71 -25.58 -15.71
CA PHE A 88 55.39 -24.34 -15.39
C PHE A 88 55.24 -24.08 -13.88
N ILE A 89 56.33 -24.23 -13.15
CA ILE A 89 56.35 -24.08 -11.68
C ILE A 89 57.45 -23.08 -11.34
N PRO A 90 57.12 -21.79 -11.13
CA PRO A 90 58.08 -20.81 -10.62
C PRO A 90 58.71 -21.28 -9.31
N THR A 91 59.94 -20.85 -9.03
CA THR A 91 60.69 -21.33 -7.86
C THR A 91 60.02 -20.98 -6.52
N SER A 92 59.61 -19.73 -6.33
CA SER A 92 58.98 -19.29 -5.07
C SER A 92 57.76 -18.38 -5.24
N LYS A 93 57.40 -18.03 -6.48
CA LYS A 93 56.17 -17.30 -6.82
C LYS A 93 55.07 -18.26 -7.25
N THR A 94 53.83 -17.82 -7.17
CA THR A 94 52.72 -18.52 -7.85
C THR A 94 52.71 -18.19 -9.34
N VAL A 95 51.97 -18.96 -10.12
CA VAL A 95 51.78 -18.69 -11.55
C VAL A 95 51.18 -17.30 -11.78
N ASN A 96 50.08 -16.93 -11.11
CA ASN A 96 49.47 -15.59 -11.24
C ASN A 96 50.39 -14.46 -10.74
N GLN A 97 51.35 -14.73 -9.83
CA GLN A 97 52.33 -13.73 -9.40
C GLN A 97 53.43 -13.49 -10.43
N THR A 98 53.75 -14.51 -11.24
CA THR A 98 54.78 -14.43 -12.28
C THR A 98 54.18 -13.96 -13.62
N LEU A 99 53.06 -14.54 -14.02
CA LEU A 99 52.32 -14.22 -15.24
C LEU A 99 51.22 -13.21 -14.92
N LYS A 100 51.61 -12.01 -14.51
CA LYS A 100 50.70 -10.87 -14.29
C LYS A 100 50.46 -10.10 -15.60
N GLU A 101 49.40 -9.32 -15.68
CA GLU A 101 49.04 -8.55 -16.89
C GLU A 101 50.21 -7.68 -17.38
N GLY A 102 50.49 -7.74 -18.69
CA GLY A 102 51.61 -7.09 -19.35
C GLY A 102 52.99 -7.71 -19.10
N ALA A 103 53.08 -8.79 -18.31
CA ALA A 103 54.36 -9.42 -18.04
C ALA A 103 54.91 -10.11 -19.28
N THR A 104 56.20 -9.89 -19.55
CA THR A 104 56.88 -10.53 -20.68
C THR A 104 57.82 -11.63 -20.20
N GLY A 105 58.19 -12.53 -21.11
CA GLY A 105 59.22 -13.53 -20.82
C GLY A 105 59.68 -14.33 -22.02
N GLU A 106 60.76 -15.10 -21.81
CA GLU A 106 61.36 -16.02 -22.77
C GLU A 106 61.28 -17.45 -22.25
N ILE A 107 60.78 -18.35 -23.09
CA ILE A 107 60.82 -19.79 -22.87
C ILE A 107 61.83 -20.41 -23.83
N SER A 108 62.81 -21.12 -23.26
CA SER A 108 63.82 -21.88 -23.98
C SER A 108 63.60 -23.39 -23.79
N ALA A 109 63.51 -24.13 -24.90
CA ALA A 109 63.45 -25.60 -24.91
C ALA A 109 64.67 -26.18 -25.64
N MET A 110 65.28 -27.21 -25.06
CA MET A 110 66.39 -27.95 -25.67
C MET A 110 66.08 -29.45 -25.72
N TYR A 111 66.42 -30.09 -26.82
CA TYR A 111 66.45 -31.54 -26.91
C TYR A 111 67.76 -32.05 -26.32
N ALA A 112 67.70 -33.12 -25.53
CA ALA A 112 68.85 -33.76 -24.93
C ALA A 112 68.90 -35.24 -25.31
N THR A 113 70.09 -35.72 -25.68
CA THR A 113 70.37 -37.14 -25.91
C THR A 113 71.39 -37.64 -24.89
N THR A 114 71.26 -38.89 -24.47
CA THR A 114 72.19 -39.52 -23.53
C THR A 114 73.08 -40.49 -24.30
N ASP A 115 74.40 -40.35 -24.16
CA ASP A 115 75.35 -41.26 -24.81
C ASP A 115 75.08 -42.72 -24.40
N LYS A 116 75.29 -43.67 -25.31
CA LYS A 116 75.10 -45.10 -25.04
C LYS A 116 76.14 -45.68 -24.07
N CYS A 117 77.31 -45.04 -23.98
CA CYS A 117 78.46 -45.50 -23.21
C CYS A 117 78.73 -44.68 -21.93
N ASP A 118 78.05 -43.54 -21.73
CA ASP A 118 78.22 -42.67 -20.56
C ASP A 118 76.91 -41.90 -20.23
N ASN A 119 76.72 -41.52 -18.97
CA ASN A 119 75.52 -40.84 -18.45
C ASN A 119 75.54 -39.31 -18.71
N THR A 120 76.38 -38.83 -19.62
CA THR A 120 76.46 -37.42 -20.01
C THR A 120 75.37 -37.07 -21.04
N TYR A 121 74.72 -35.93 -20.84
CA TYR A 121 73.72 -35.38 -21.76
C TYR A 121 74.38 -34.48 -22.80
N LYS A 122 73.98 -34.63 -24.08
CA LYS A 122 74.28 -33.69 -25.16
C LYS A 122 73.01 -32.93 -25.54
N TYR A 123 73.07 -31.61 -25.48
CA TYR A 123 71.94 -30.70 -25.74
C TYR A 123 71.97 -30.17 -27.17
N SER A 124 70.79 -29.90 -27.73
CA SER A 124 70.62 -29.11 -28.95
C SER A 124 70.86 -27.62 -28.68
N LEU A 125 70.84 -26.82 -29.75
CA LEU A 125 70.61 -25.38 -29.59
C LEU A 125 69.22 -25.14 -28.97
N PRO A 126 69.06 -24.10 -28.13
CA PRO A 126 67.76 -23.73 -27.59
C PRO A 126 66.83 -23.26 -28.70
N THR A 127 65.60 -23.77 -28.67
CA THR A 127 64.47 -23.17 -29.37
C THR A 127 63.83 -22.19 -28.40
N LYS A 128 63.76 -20.91 -28.80
CA LYS A 128 63.25 -19.82 -27.97
C LYS A 128 61.85 -19.42 -28.42
N GLY A 129 61.02 -19.06 -27.46
CA GLY A 129 59.70 -18.48 -27.67
C GLY A 129 59.45 -17.34 -26.69
N TYR A 130 58.93 -16.22 -27.18
CA TYR A 130 58.65 -15.02 -26.39
C TYR A 130 57.15 -14.87 -26.20
N TYR A 131 56.75 -14.42 -25.01
CA TYR A 131 55.36 -14.15 -24.67
C TYR A 131 55.20 -12.81 -23.97
N VAL A 132 53.99 -12.28 -24.06
CA VAL A 132 53.45 -11.20 -23.23
C VAL A 132 52.09 -11.66 -22.70
N VAL A 133 51.84 -11.43 -21.42
CA VAL A 133 50.56 -11.75 -20.79
C VAL A 133 49.57 -10.65 -21.15
N ASP A 134 48.40 -11.04 -21.65
CA ASP A 134 47.28 -10.17 -21.99
C ASP A 134 46.84 -9.30 -20.82
N TYR A 135 46.33 -8.11 -21.13
CA TYR A 135 45.51 -7.34 -20.20
C TYR A 135 44.07 -7.84 -20.31
N ILE A 136 43.40 -8.05 -19.16
CA ILE A 136 41.97 -8.34 -19.20
C ILE A 136 41.21 -7.01 -19.40
N PRO A 137 40.06 -7.02 -20.09
CA PRO A 137 39.27 -5.83 -20.25
C PRO A 137 38.88 -5.22 -18.91
N ASP A 138 39.08 -3.91 -18.79
CA ASP A 138 38.62 -3.14 -17.64
C ASP A 138 37.09 -3.13 -17.64
N PRO A 139 36.47 -3.71 -16.62
CA PRO A 139 35.03 -3.79 -16.55
C PRO A 139 34.46 -2.48 -15.97
N PRO A 140 33.13 -2.26 -15.98
CA PRO A 140 32.55 -1.02 -15.46
C PRO A 140 32.91 -0.78 -13.98
N ASP A 141 33.33 0.42 -13.60
CA ASP A 141 33.68 0.71 -12.20
C ASP A 141 32.52 0.34 -11.25
N PRO A 142 32.77 -0.41 -10.15
CA PRO A 142 31.77 -0.64 -9.12
C PRO A 142 31.24 0.70 -8.60
N CYS A 143 29.93 0.83 -8.51
CA CYS A 143 29.29 2.08 -8.16
C CYS A 143 28.04 1.87 -7.32
N THR A 144 27.62 2.91 -6.62
CA THR A 144 26.35 2.89 -5.88
C THR A 144 25.24 3.37 -6.81
N PRO A 145 24.19 2.56 -7.07
CA PRO A 145 23.06 2.99 -7.87
C PRO A 145 22.46 4.32 -7.40
N GLY A 146 22.18 5.22 -8.33
CA GLY A 146 21.71 6.58 -8.05
C GLY A 146 22.81 7.62 -7.74
N ASP A 147 24.07 7.21 -7.61
CA ASP A 147 25.20 8.16 -7.63
C ASP A 147 25.38 8.69 -9.08
N PRO A 148 25.52 10.01 -9.29
CA PRO A 148 25.82 10.57 -10.62
C PRO A 148 27.08 10.00 -11.30
N ALA A 149 28.01 9.40 -10.55
CA ALA A 149 29.17 8.71 -11.09
C ALA A 149 28.86 7.27 -11.56
N CYS A 150 27.73 6.70 -11.14
CA CYS A 150 27.30 5.35 -11.51
C CYS A 150 26.57 5.37 -12.85
N THR A 151 27.27 4.98 -13.91
CA THR A 151 26.70 4.98 -15.27
C THR A 151 26.04 3.65 -15.64
N ILE A 152 26.21 2.60 -14.84
CA ILE A 152 25.65 1.26 -15.11
C ILE A 152 24.12 1.27 -15.10
N LEU A 153 23.51 2.04 -14.20
CA LEU A 153 22.05 2.18 -14.06
C LEU A 153 21.66 3.67 -14.14
N PRO A 154 21.69 4.27 -15.34
CA PRO A 154 21.69 5.73 -15.51
C PRO A 154 20.37 6.42 -15.12
N ASP A 155 19.24 5.70 -15.15
CA ASP A 155 17.91 6.26 -14.89
C ASP A 155 17.44 6.09 -13.43
N VAL A 156 18.14 5.28 -12.64
CA VAL A 156 17.78 4.98 -11.25
C VAL A 156 17.73 6.25 -10.40
N GLY A 157 16.65 6.41 -9.64
CA GLY A 157 16.39 7.59 -8.81
C GLY A 157 15.68 8.74 -9.52
N SER A 158 15.66 8.73 -10.86
CA SER A 158 14.83 9.64 -11.65
C SER A 158 13.55 8.99 -12.16
N ASP A 159 13.51 7.65 -12.20
CA ASP A 159 12.30 6.90 -12.49
C ASP A 159 11.29 7.01 -11.35
N LEU A 160 10.07 7.41 -11.71
CA LEU A 160 8.97 7.67 -10.79
C LEU A 160 7.76 6.84 -11.22
N THR A 161 7.21 6.10 -10.26
CA THR A 161 5.88 5.49 -10.41
C THR A 161 4.82 6.55 -10.74
N SER A 162 3.67 6.10 -11.23
CA SER A 162 2.50 6.94 -11.50
C SER A 162 2.06 7.78 -10.29
N ARG A 163 2.37 7.33 -9.07
CA ARG A 163 2.06 8.00 -7.79
C ARG A 163 3.23 8.80 -7.20
N GLY A 164 4.36 8.89 -7.91
CA GLY A 164 5.50 9.74 -7.56
C GLY A 164 6.51 9.16 -6.57
N CYS A 165 6.49 7.83 -6.35
CA CYS A 165 7.52 7.10 -5.60
C CYS A 165 8.70 6.73 -6.50
N SER A 166 9.92 6.76 -5.97
CA SER A 166 11.16 6.28 -6.60
C SER A 166 11.92 5.35 -5.65
N SER A 167 12.74 4.46 -6.20
CA SER A 167 13.64 3.58 -5.45
C SER A 167 15.05 3.64 -6.03
N LEU A 168 16.06 3.60 -5.14
CA LEU A 168 17.48 3.57 -5.51
C LEU A 168 18.07 2.16 -5.45
N THR A 169 17.35 1.20 -4.87
CA THR A 169 17.91 -0.12 -4.55
C THR A 169 17.00 -1.28 -4.94
N TYR A 170 15.78 -1.01 -5.43
CA TYR A 170 14.82 -2.04 -5.81
C TYR A 170 14.17 -1.76 -7.16
N THR A 171 13.80 -2.82 -7.86
CA THR A 171 12.80 -2.83 -8.92
C THR A 171 11.45 -3.27 -8.35
N GLY A 172 10.42 -2.47 -8.62
CA GLY A 172 9.01 -2.72 -8.34
C GLY A 172 8.24 -3.24 -9.54
N THR A 173 6.91 -3.29 -9.44
CA THR A 173 6.02 -3.51 -10.58
C THR A 173 6.04 -2.36 -11.59
N GLU A 174 6.17 -1.12 -11.11
CA GLU A 174 6.32 0.09 -11.92
C GLU A 174 7.76 0.65 -11.89
N VAL A 175 8.31 0.93 -10.70
CA VAL A 175 9.61 1.61 -10.58
C VAL A 175 10.76 0.70 -10.99
N ASN A 176 11.68 1.23 -11.77
CA ASN A 176 12.84 0.54 -12.31
C ASN A 176 12.47 -0.77 -13.03
N ASN A 177 11.25 -0.91 -13.56
CA ASN A 177 10.77 -2.11 -14.25
C ASN A 177 10.75 -1.92 -15.77
N GLY A 178 11.79 -2.44 -16.42
CA GLY A 178 12.44 -1.73 -17.53
C GLY A 178 13.80 -1.19 -17.07
N LEU A 179 14.50 -1.98 -16.22
CA LEU A 179 15.79 -1.62 -15.65
C LEU A 179 16.79 -1.43 -16.77
N HIS A 180 17.13 -0.17 -17.05
CA HIS A 180 18.07 0.22 -18.07
C HIS A 180 19.50 -0.01 -17.58
N VAL A 181 20.23 -0.86 -18.30
CA VAL A 181 21.62 -1.19 -18.04
C VAL A 181 22.50 -0.60 -19.14
N SER A 182 23.47 0.23 -18.75
CA SER A 182 24.46 0.86 -19.64
C SER A 182 25.87 0.60 -19.13
N ALA A 183 26.52 -0.46 -19.61
CA ALA A 183 27.85 -0.85 -19.19
C ALA A 183 28.92 -0.38 -20.20
N THR A 184 29.87 0.43 -19.73
CA THR A 184 31.05 0.86 -20.50
C THR A 184 32.24 -0.04 -20.17
N VAL A 185 32.89 -0.59 -21.20
CA VAL A 185 34.04 -1.48 -21.09
C VAL A 185 35.20 -0.92 -21.91
N THR A 186 36.40 -0.91 -21.31
CA THR A 186 37.65 -0.52 -21.98
C THR A 186 38.64 -1.66 -21.97
N ASP A 187 39.64 -1.58 -22.86
CA ASP A 187 40.72 -2.57 -22.91
C ASP A 187 42.02 -1.87 -23.28
N ILE A 188 43.06 -2.10 -22.47
CA ILE A 188 44.34 -1.37 -22.54
C ILE A 188 45.13 -1.79 -23.77
N ASP A 189 45.11 -3.08 -24.14
CA ASP A 189 45.93 -3.59 -25.24
C ASP A 189 45.19 -3.65 -26.57
N ASN A 190 43.88 -3.93 -26.63
CA ASN A 190 43.06 -3.71 -27.85
C ASN A 190 41.54 -3.93 -27.67
N ILE A 191 40.75 -2.86 -27.73
CA ILE A 191 39.27 -2.92 -27.64
C ILE A 191 38.57 -3.85 -28.65
N ASN A 192 39.17 -4.16 -29.81
CA ASN A 192 38.54 -5.07 -30.78
C ASN A 192 38.51 -6.53 -30.31
N GLU A 193 39.27 -6.85 -29.26
CA GLU A 193 39.42 -8.18 -28.69
C GLU A 193 38.31 -8.50 -27.70
N ILE A 194 37.63 -7.50 -27.14
CA ILE A 194 36.43 -7.69 -26.32
C ILE A 194 35.38 -8.50 -27.12
N GLN A 195 34.89 -9.56 -26.50
CA GLN A 195 33.95 -10.54 -27.04
C GLN A 195 32.60 -10.55 -26.33
N ALA A 196 32.51 -10.16 -25.06
CA ALA A 196 31.25 -10.15 -24.33
C ALA A 196 31.26 -9.25 -23.10
N PHE A 197 30.07 -8.89 -22.64
CA PHE A 197 29.81 -8.39 -21.30
C PHE A 197 28.76 -9.26 -20.63
N THR A 198 28.91 -9.47 -19.31
CA THR A 198 27.99 -10.26 -18.50
C THR A 198 27.53 -9.46 -17.29
N LEU A 199 26.23 -9.53 -17.01
CA LEU A 199 25.59 -9.09 -15.77
C LEU A 199 24.92 -10.30 -15.13
N TRP A 200 25.02 -10.45 -13.81
CA TRP A 200 24.56 -11.65 -13.11
C TRP A 200 23.92 -11.33 -11.77
N PHE A 201 22.66 -11.72 -11.60
CA PHE A 201 21.93 -11.65 -10.33
C PHE A 201 22.11 -12.96 -9.57
N SER A 202 22.72 -12.92 -8.40
CA SER A 202 22.93 -14.10 -7.55
C SER A 202 22.53 -13.83 -6.11
N LYS A 203 21.91 -14.81 -5.45
CA LYS A 203 21.71 -14.79 -3.99
C LYS A 203 22.90 -15.35 -3.20
N ASP A 204 23.90 -15.90 -3.89
CA ASP A 204 25.16 -16.28 -3.26
C ASP A 204 26.07 -15.05 -3.12
N ASN A 205 26.93 -15.07 -2.10
CA ASN A 205 27.95 -14.07 -1.84
C ASN A 205 29.30 -14.45 -2.48
N THR A 206 29.32 -15.46 -3.34
CA THR A 206 30.50 -15.87 -4.10
C THR A 206 30.32 -15.55 -5.57
N ILE A 207 31.42 -15.18 -6.24
CA ILE A 207 31.41 -14.85 -7.67
C ILE A 207 30.86 -16.06 -8.45
N PRO A 208 29.72 -15.90 -9.15
CA PRO A 208 29.12 -16.98 -9.91
C PRO A 208 30.04 -17.45 -11.03
N SER A 209 30.01 -18.75 -11.35
CA SER A 209 30.79 -19.29 -12.45
C SER A 209 30.00 -20.29 -13.28
N ALA A 210 29.83 -19.95 -14.56
CA ALA A 210 29.34 -20.83 -15.61
C ALA A 210 30.42 -20.98 -16.67
N SER A 211 31.12 -22.11 -16.63
CA SER A 211 32.33 -22.31 -17.44
C SER A 211 32.06 -22.68 -18.89
N THR A 212 30.83 -23.03 -19.28
CA THR A 212 30.55 -23.64 -20.59
C THR A 212 29.37 -22.99 -21.32
N ILE A 213 29.56 -22.68 -22.60
CA ILE A 213 28.54 -22.27 -23.56
C ILE A 213 27.81 -23.50 -24.12
N SER A 214 26.49 -23.47 -24.03
CA SER A 214 25.55 -24.43 -24.59
C SER A 214 24.85 -23.87 -25.84
N ALA A 215 24.54 -24.75 -26.78
CA ALA A 215 23.83 -24.39 -28.01
C ALA A 215 22.33 -24.13 -27.79
N SER A 216 21.78 -24.46 -26.62
CA SER A 216 20.35 -24.31 -26.32
C SER A 216 20.13 -23.82 -24.90
N TYR A 217 19.17 -22.90 -24.76
CA TYR A 217 18.60 -22.49 -23.47
C TYR A 217 17.49 -23.44 -23.02
N THR A 218 17.53 -23.86 -21.75
CA THR A 218 16.58 -24.82 -21.14
C THR A 218 15.83 -24.25 -19.93
N GLY A 219 16.07 -22.99 -19.57
CA GLY A 219 15.49 -22.35 -18.39
C GLY A 219 16.52 -22.13 -17.28
N SER A 220 16.36 -21.02 -16.56
CA SER A 220 17.20 -20.56 -15.45
C SER A 220 16.64 -20.99 -14.09
N ILE A 221 17.28 -20.57 -13.00
CA ILE A 221 16.78 -20.69 -11.62
C ILE A 221 16.66 -19.29 -11.00
N THR A 222 15.69 -19.09 -10.11
CA THR A 222 15.38 -17.76 -9.54
C THR A 222 16.47 -17.18 -8.67
N ASP A 223 17.37 -18.00 -8.12
CA ASP A 223 18.44 -17.55 -7.23
C ASP A 223 19.73 -17.18 -7.97
N ASP A 224 19.86 -17.58 -9.24
CA ASP A 224 21.06 -17.37 -10.07
C ASP A 224 20.72 -17.18 -11.55
N VAL A 225 20.65 -15.92 -11.98
CA VAL A 225 20.35 -15.54 -13.36
C VAL A 225 21.45 -14.66 -13.92
N GLY A 226 22.23 -15.22 -14.85
CA GLY A 226 23.22 -14.50 -15.64
C GLY A 226 22.68 -14.09 -17.00
N ILE A 227 23.13 -12.96 -17.53
CA ILE A 227 22.84 -12.43 -18.86
C ILE A 227 24.16 -12.04 -19.50
N MET A 228 24.50 -12.65 -20.63
CA MET A 228 25.73 -12.37 -21.37
C MET A 228 25.38 -11.92 -22.79
N ILE A 229 25.86 -10.73 -23.17
CA ILE A 229 25.78 -10.19 -24.52
C ILE A 229 27.11 -10.42 -25.21
N LYS A 230 27.13 -11.30 -26.21
CA LYS A 230 28.35 -11.78 -26.85
C LYS A 230 28.41 -11.41 -28.34
N LYS A 231 29.57 -10.94 -28.81
CA LYS A 231 29.88 -10.65 -30.22
C LYS A 231 29.54 -11.85 -31.10
N ASN A 232 28.87 -11.59 -32.22
CA ASN A 232 28.49 -12.62 -33.18
C ASN A 232 29.48 -12.65 -34.35
N GLY A 233 30.48 -13.52 -34.25
CA GLY A 233 31.64 -13.45 -35.14
C GLY A 233 32.42 -12.16 -34.86
N SER A 234 32.54 -11.30 -35.87
CA SER A 234 33.17 -9.98 -35.75
C SER A 234 32.16 -8.83 -35.60
N ASP A 235 30.87 -9.13 -35.42
CA ASP A 235 29.78 -8.16 -35.55
C ASP A 235 29.04 -7.94 -34.22
N TRP A 236 28.88 -6.66 -33.86
CA TRP A 236 28.11 -6.18 -32.71
C TRP A 236 26.68 -5.75 -33.06
N THR A 237 26.34 -5.65 -34.35
CA THR A 237 25.00 -5.21 -34.79
C THR A 237 23.90 -6.25 -34.55
N ASN A 238 24.28 -7.52 -34.40
CA ASN A 238 23.37 -8.61 -34.04
C ASN A 238 24.06 -9.58 -33.05
N PRO A 239 24.26 -9.14 -31.79
CA PRO A 239 24.98 -9.92 -30.80
C PRO A 239 24.15 -11.14 -30.38
N ASN A 240 24.84 -12.19 -29.96
CA ASN A 240 24.20 -13.36 -29.38
C ASN A 240 23.93 -13.12 -27.89
N ILE A 241 22.70 -13.40 -27.46
CA ILE A 241 22.29 -13.23 -26.07
C ILE A 241 22.24 -14.60 -25.40
N TYR A 242 22.96 -14.74 -24.30
CA TYR A 242 23.00 -15.95 -23.51
C TYR A 242 22.46 -15.68 -22.11
N THR A 243 21.87 -16.70 -21.51
CA THR A 243 21.49 -16.67 -20.10
C THR A 243 21.82 -17.99 -19.44
N THR A 244 21.89 -18.01 -18.12
CA THR A 244 22.25 -19.21 -17.35
C THR A 244 21.14 -20.26 -17.43
N ASN A 245 21.50 -21.49 -17.76
CA ASN A 245 20.67 -22.66 -17.58
C ASN A 245 20.69 -23.09 -16.10
N SER A 246 19.72 -23.91 -15.70
CA SER A 246 19.66 -24.49 -14.35
C SER A 246 20.87 -25.34 -13.96
N ASP A 247 21.66 -25.81 -14.94
CA ASP A 247 22.90 -26.55 -14.73
C ASP A 247 24.16 -25.65 -14.73
N LEU A 248 23.97 -24.32 -14.68
CA LEU A 248 25.02 -23.30 -14.72
C LEU A 248 25.87 -23.36 -15.99
N THR A 249 25.24 -23.64 -17.12
CA THR A 249 25.79 -23.42 -18.47
C THR A 249 25.17 -22.19 -19.14
N TRP A 250 25.84 -21.58 -20.11
CA TRP A 250 25.30 -20.44 -20.87
C TRP A 250 24.45 -20.92 -22.04
N GLY A 251 23.13 -20.83 -21.94
CA GLY A 251 22.19 -21.17 -23.01
C GLY A 251 21.90 -19.98 -23.93
N LEU A 252 22.00 -20.18 -25.24
CA LEU A 252 21.62 -19.18 -26.23
C LEU A 252 20.09 -18.99 -26.26
N ILE A 253 19.62 -17.76 -26.09
CA ILE A 253 18.20 -17.41 -26.26
C ILE A 253 17.93 -16.90 -27.68
N SER A 254 16.74 -17.22 -28.20
CA SER A 254 16.29 -16.70 -29.49
C SER A 254 15.58 -15.38 -29.30
N LEU A 255 15.96 -14.37 -30.08
CA LEU A 255 15.27 -13.08 -30.10
C LEU A 255 14.15 -13.11 -31.14
N THR A 256 12.96 -12.62 -30.76
CA THR A 256 11.85 -12.37 -31.69
C THR A 256 11.61 -10.87 -31.74
N ASP A 257 11.74 -10.26 -32.92
CA ASP A 257 11.62 -8.80 -33.11
C ASP A 257 12.51 -7.97 -32.15
N GLY A 258 13.71 -8.48 -31.84
CA GLY A 258 14.67 -7.83 -30.94
C GLY A 258 14.43 -8.07 -29.44
N VAL A 259 13.46 -8.90 -29.08
CA VAL A 259 13.08 -9.20 -27.69
C VAL A 259 13.44 -10.63 -27.33
N GLY A 260 14.08 -10.82 -26.18
CA GLY A 260 14.43 -12.12 -25.60
C GLY A 260 13.67 -12.42 -24.31
N TYR A 261 13.46 -13.70 -24.01
CA TYR A 261 12.77 -14.15 -22.81
C TYR A 261 13.64 -15.12 -22.00
N ILE A 262 13.76 -14.83 -20.72
CA ILE A 262 14.38 -15.69 -19.72
C ILE A 262 13.23 -16.35 -18.95
N ASN A 263 13.28 -17.67 -18.78
CA ASN A 263 12.23 -18.44 -18.13
C ASN A 263 12.76 -19.32 -17.00
N VAL A 264 11.89 -19.57 -16.02
CA VAL A 264 12.07 -20.57 -14.98
C VAL A 264 10.93 -21.56 -15.12
N ALA A 265 11.24 -22.85 -15.23
CA ALA A 265 10.23 -23.91 -15.40
C ALA A 265 9.21 -23.63 -16.52
N ALA A 266 9.66 -23.04 -17.63
CA ALA A 266 8.86 -22.61 -18.79
C ALA A 266 7.93 -21.40 -18.57
N THR A 267 7.99 -20.73 -17.42
CA THR A 267 7.35 -19.43 -17.18
C THR A 267 8.36 -18.31 -17.43
N ASN A 268 8.04 -17.35 -18.30
CA ASN A 268 8.90 -16.19 -18.53
C ASN A 268 8.94 -15.30 -17.28
N ILE A 269 10.13 -14.89 -16.86
CA ILE A 269 10.38 -14.13 -15.64
C ILE A 269 11.08 -12.79 -15.91
N ILE A 270 11.87 -12.72 -16.99
CA ILE A 270 12.55 -11.50 -17.42
C ILE A 270 12.42 -11.38 -18.94
N VAL A 271 12.16 -10.16 -19.39
CA VAL A 271 12.23 -9.76 -20.80
C VAL A 271 13.48 -8.91 -20.97
N ILE A 272 14.31 -9.23 -21.96
CA ILE A 272 15.42 -8.39 -22.40
C ILE A 272 15.07 -7.75 -23.73
N SER A 273 15.22 -6.44 -23.82
CA SER A 273 14.86 -5.63 -25.00
C SER A 273 15.79 -4.44 -25.17
N ASN A 274 15.57 -3.67 -26.25
CA ASN A 274 16.32 -2.45 -26.58
C ASN A 274 17.84 -2.66 -26.62
N ILE A 275 18.27 -3.87 -27.01
CA ILE A 275 19.67 -4.26 -27.01
C ILE A 275 20.44 -3.50 -28.10
N SER A 276 21.44 -2.74 -27.70
CA SER A 276 22.39 -2.10 -28.59
C SER A 276 23.82 -2.19 -28.04
N VAL A 277 24.78 -2.35 -28.94
CA VAL A 277 26.21 -2.36 -28.60
C VAL A 277 26.92 -1.40 -29.54
N SER A 278 27.67 -0.46 -28.97
CA SER A 278 28.46 0.51 -29.74
C SER A 278 29.95 0.37 -29.44
N GLU A 279 30.78 0.44 -30.48
CA GLU A 279 32.23 0.23 -30.41
C GLU A 279 32.92 1.50 -30.94
N SER A 280 33.72 2.16 -30.10
CA SER A 280 34.45 3.38 -30.44
C SER A 280 35.88 3.38 -29.87
N SER A 281 36.20 4.21 -28.87
CA SER A 281 37.38 4.04 -28.01
C SER A 281 37.10 3.13 -26.80
N GLU A 282 35.83 2.79 -26.60
CA GLU A 282 35.27 1.92 -25.58
C GLU A 282 34.10 1.16 -26.19
N ILE A 283 33.63 0.10 -25.53
CA ILE A 283 32.42 -0.62 -25.90
C ILE A 283 31.33 -0.32 -24.88
N ILE A 284 30.17 0.14 -25.36
CA ILE A 284 29.01 0.42 -24.53
C ILE A 284 27.93 -0.63 -24.84
N PHE A 285 27.51 -1.36 -23.81
CA PHE A 285 26.39 -2.30 -23.84
C PHE A 285 25.17 -1.62 -23.21
N ASP A 286 24.11 -1.46 -23.98
CA ASP A 286 22.90 -0.71 -23.60
C ASP A 286 21.68 -1.60 -23.87
N TYR A 287 20.90 -1.89 -22.83
CA TYR A 287 19.71 -2.76 -22.90
C TYR A 287 18.79 -2.55 -21.71
N GLU A 288 17.55 -3.05 -21.81
CA GLU A 288 16.56 -2.98 -20.74
C GLU A 288 16.16 -4.39 -20.26
N LEU A 289 15.91 -4.50 -18.95
CA LEU A 289 15.38 -5.69 -18.30
C LEU A 289 14.01 -5.40 -17.66
N THR A 290 12.95 -6.07 -18.14
CA THR A 290 11.62 -6.02 -17.52
C THR A 290 11.36 -7.30 -16.75
N PHE A 291 11.05 -7.19 -15.46
CA PHE A 291 10.72 -8.30 -14.59
C PHE A 291 9.21 -8.54 -14.61
N LEU A 292 8.83 -9.79 -14.81
CA LEU A 292 7.43 -10.18 -14.97
C LEU A 292 6.85 -10.67 -13.64
N ASP A 293 5.73 -10.08 -13.23
CA ASP A 293 4.99 -10.48 -12.04
C ASP A 293 4.22 -11.80 -12.31
N ASN A 294 4.64 -12.87 -11.63
CA ASN A 294 4.03 -14.20 -11.65
C ASN A 294 4.55 -15.03 -10.47
N ASP A 295 3.97 -16.22 -10.26
CA ASP A 295 4.31 -17.14 -9.15
C ASP A 295 5.78 -17.65 -9.15
N SER A 296 6.57 -17.36 -10.18
CA SER A 296 7.97 -17.77 -10.34
C SER A 296 8.91 -16.58 -10.52
N ASN A 297 8.48 -15.37 -10.18
CA ASN A 297 9.27 -14.15 -10.30
C ASN A 297 10.56 -14.20 -9.46
N LEU A 298 11.54 -13.38 -9.87
CA LEU A 298 12.66 -13.07 -9.00
C LEU A 298 12.13 -12.26 -7.81
N SER A 299 12.71 -12.51 -6.64
CA SER A 299 12.26 -11.87 -5.40
C SER A 299 13.38 -11.82 -4.37
N GLY A 300 13.47 -10.69 -3.68
CA GLY A 300 14.45 -10.41 -2.62
C GLY A 300 15.69 -9.69 -3.13
N MET A 301 16.71 -9.63 -2.28
CA MET A 301 18.00 -9.01 -2.59
C MET A 301 18.92 -9.97 -3.33
N TYR A 302 19.58 -9.45 -4.37
CA TYR A 302 20.61 -10.13 -5.16
C TYR A 302 21.91 -9.33 -5.10
N ASN A 303 23.03 -10.04 -4.97
CA ASN A 303 24.33 -9.51 -5.33
C ASN A 303 24.42 -9.48 -6.86
N VAL A 304 24.73 -8.32 -7.44
CA VAL A 304 24.87 -8.17 -8.89
C VAL A 304 26.36 -8.23 -9.22
N TYR A 305 26.75 -9.27 -9.94
CA TYR A 305 28.10 -9.46 -10.44
C TYR A 305 28.20 -9.07 -11.91
N GLY A 306 29.39 -8.70 -12.35
CA GLY A 306 29.63 -8.47 -13.77
C GLY A 306 31.08 -8.57 -14.18
N GLY A 307 31.27 -8.56 -15.50
CA GLY A 307 32.59 -8.56 -16.11
C GLY A 307 32.52 -8.69 -17.62
N SER A 308 33.59 -8.22 -18.26
CA SER A 308 33.85 -8.31 -19.68
C SER A 308 34.73 -9.52 -19.99
N LEU A 309 34.64 -10.02 -21.22
CA LEU A 309 35.45 -11.14 -21.72
C LEU A 309 36.07 -10.75 -23.05
N ASP A 310 37.35 -11.05 -23.25
CA ASP A 310 38.07 -10.88 -24.52
C ASP A 310 38.22 -12.21 -25.31
N THR A 311 39.01 -12.20 -26.39
CA THR A 311 39.30 -13.41 -27.19
C THR A 311 40.19 -14.43 -26.49
N HIS A 312 41.01 -14.01 -25.53
CA HIS A 312 41.93 -14.82 -24.76
C HIS A 312 41.22 -15.58 -23.64
N MET A 313 40.16 -15.02 -23.04
CA MET A 313 39.29 -15.61 -22.01
C MET A 313 38.29 -16.64 -22.56
N ILE A 314 38.15 -16.75 -23.87
CA ILE A 314 37.26 -17.72 -24.54
C ILE A 314 38.10 -18.81 -25.22
N ASN A 315 37.81 -20.08 -24.89
CA ASN A 315 38.45 -21.26 -25.48
C ASN A 315 37.39 -22.26 -25.99
N GLY A 316 36.99 -22.11 -27.24
CA GLY A 316 35.88 -22.88 -27.80
C GLY A 316 34.58 -22.56 -27.07
N ASN A 317 34.01 -23.55 -26.39
CA ASN A 317 32.81 -23.36 -25.57
C ASN A 317 33.14 -23.07 -24.10
N ILE A 318 34.42 -22.99 -23.71
CA ILE A 318 34.80 -22.75 -22.32
C ILE A 318 35.07 -21.25 -22.11
N LEU A 319 34.55 -20.71 -21.03
CA LEU A 319 34.74 -19.32 -20.59
C LEU A 319 35.57 -19.27 -19.31
N ASP A 320 36.48 -18.30 -19.23
CA ASP A 320 37.09 -17.90 -17.97
C ASP A 320 36.35 -16.71 -17.38
N GLN A 321 35.71 -16.91 -16.22
CA GLN A 321 34.94 -15.89 -15.49
C GLN A 321 35.56 -15.60 -14.12
N SER A 322 36.81 -16.04 -13.89
CA SER A 322 37.47 -15.95 -12.58
C SER A 322 37.80 -14.51 -12.12
N TYR A 323 37.55 -13.53 -12.99
CA TYR A 323 37.79 -12.10 -12.78
C TYR A 323 36.50 -11.27 -12.73
N TYR A 324 35.34 -11.92 -12.69
CA TYR A 324 34.11 -11.20 -12.36
C TYR A 324 34.17 -10.69 -10.92
N TYR A 325 33.45 -9.63 -10.66
CA TYR A 325 33.43 -8.95 -9.37
C TYR A 325 32.03 -8.44 -9.10
N GLU A 326 31.79 -8.12 -7.84
CA GLU A 326 30.53 -7.56 -7.37
C GLU A 326 30.44 -6.10 -7.81
N LEU A 327 29.35 -5.74 -8.48
CA LEU A 327 29.06 -4.38 -8.93
C LEU A 327 28.31 -3.62 -7.83
N PHE A 328 27.18 -4.16 -7.40
CA PHE A 328 26.28 -3.59 -6.39
C PHE A 328 25.23 -4.62 -5.94
N ASP A 329 24.49 -4.30 -4.88
CA ASP A 329 23.29 -5.04 -4.47
C ASP A 329 22.04 -4.48 -5.15
N TRP A 330 21.13 -5.36 -5.58
CA TRP A 330 19.86 -4.96 -6.18
C TRP A 330 18.71 -5.85 -5.69
N GLY A 331 17.63 -5.20 -5.26
CA GLY A 331 16.41 -5.84 -4.82
C GLY A 331 15.38 -5.96 -5.93
N ILE A 332 14.62 -7.06 -5.93
CA ILE A 332 13.46 -7.23 -6.79
C ILE A 332 12.26 -7.58 -5.91
N ASP A 333 11.22 -6.78 -6.00
CA ASP A 333 9.98 -6.98 -5.27
C ASP A 333 8.82 -6.55 -6.15
N LEU A 334 8.02 -7.52 -6.60
CA LEU A 334 6.87 -7.26 -7.48
C LEU A 334 5.54 -7.47 -6.73
N VAL A 335 5.56 -7.49 -5.39
CA VAL A 335 4.39 -7.80 -4.57
C VAL A 335 3.95 -6.56 -3.83
N ASP A 336 2.66 -6.23 -3.91
CA ASP A 336 2.11 -5.10 -3.16
C ASP A 336 2.17 -5.34 -1.63
N PRO A 337 2.43 -4.29 -0.84
CA PRO A 337 2.26 -4.36 0.61
C PRO A 337 0.78 -4.59 0.99
N THR A 338 0.52 -4.92 2.25
CA THR A 338 -0.84 -5.03 2.79
C THR A 338 -1.15 -3.90 3.76
N VAL A 339 -2.40 -3.44 3.78
CA VAL A 339 -2.94 -2.55 4.81
C VAL A 339 -4.05 -3.31 5.55
N GLU A 340 -3.85 -3.52 6.85
CA GLU A 340 -4.79 -4.23 7.70
C GLU A 340 -6.06 -3.39 7.97
N GLU A 341 -7.03 -3.97 8.69
CA GLU A 341 -8.26 -3.27 9.06
C GLU A 341 -7.98 -2.03 9.93
N ILE A 342 -8.58 -0.90 9.54
CA ILE A 342 -8.48 0.38 10.26
C ILE A 342 -9.61 0.47 11.29
N THR A 343 -9.27 0.47 12.57
CA THR A 343 -10.25 0.54 13.66
C THR A 343 -10.30 1.91 14.32
N GLN A 344 -11.48 2.28 14.83
CA GLN A 344 -11.72 3.56 15.52
C GLN A 344 -12.26 3.33 16.93
N GLN A 345 -11.79 4.13 17.89
CA GLN A 345 -12.34 4.15 19.26
C GLN A 345 -12.63 5.60 19.67
N ILE A 346 -13.89 5.94 19.92
CA ILE A 346 -14.27 7.29 20.34
C ILE A 346 -13.74 7.56 21.75
N ARG A 347 -13.03 8.69 21.92
CA ARG A 347 -12.51 9.14 23.21
C ARG A 347 -13.39 10.23 23.81
N ASP A 348 -13.76 11.21 23.00
CA ASP A 348 -14.54 12.37 23.39
C ASP A 348 -15.25 12.99 22.16
N PRO A 349 -15.99 14.11 22.26
CA PRO A 349 -16.75 14.67 21.15
C PRO A 349 -15.93 15.05 19.92
N GLN A 350 -14.62 15.28 20.06
CA GLN A 350 -13.74 15.74 18.99
C GLN A 350 -12.58 14.79 18.72
N ASN A 351 -12.25 13.88 19.64
CA ASN A 351 -11.13 12.97 19.49
C ASN A 351 -11.56 11.50 19.38
N THR A 352 -10.93 10.79 18.44
CA THR A 352 -11.00 9.34 18.29
C THR A 352 -9.61 8.75 18.14
N TYR A 353 -9.38 7.57 18.72
CA TYR A 353 -8.20 6.79 18.42
C TYR A 353 -8.39 6.06 17.10
N MET A 354 -7.41 6.17 16.21
CA MET A 354 -7.35 5.42 14.95
C MET A 354 -6.19 4.44 15.05
N THR A 355 -6.48 3.14 14.97
CA THR A 355 -5.44 2.10 14.91
C THR A 355 -5.35 1.55 13.51
N TRP A 356 -4.14 1.51 12.98
CA TRP A 356 -3.83 1.00 11.65
C TRP A 356 -2.50 0.26 11.67
N SER A 357 -2.33 -0.66 10.72
CA SER A 357 -1.06 -1.34 10.48
C SER A 357 -0.94 -1.75 9.02
N ASN A 358 0.29 -1.94 8.59
CA ASN A 358 0.63 -2.44 7.28
C ASN A 358 1.83 -3.39 7.38
N ALA A 359 1.97 -4.22 6.37
CA ALA A 359 3.05 -5.19 6.30
C ALA A 359 3.52 -5.34 4.87
N ASP A 360 4.80 -5.68 4.74
CA ASP A 360 5.37 -6.18 3.51
C ASP A 360 6.25 -7.40 3.83
N THR A 361 6.41 -8.29 2.85
CA THR A 361 7.09 -9.58 3.02
C THR A 361 8.45 -9.67 2.33
N ILE A 362 8.81 -8.72 1.46
CA ILE A 362 10.02 -8.80 0.62
C ILE A 362 10.95 -7.61 0.88
N SER A 363 10.57 -6.39 0.51
CA SER A 363 11.42 -5.19 0.60
C SER A 363 11.21 -4.38 1.89
N GLY A 364 10.13 -4.63 2.61
CA GLY A 364 9.70 -3.91 3.81
C GLY A 364 8.93 -2.63 3.50
N ILE A 365 8.32 -2.02 4.53
CA ILE A 365 7.57 -0.78 4.36
C ILE A 365 8.52 0.41 4.21
N GLY A 366 8.42 1.13 3.10
CA GLY A 366 9.15 2.38 2.85
C GLY A 366 8.39 3.59 3.40
N ARG A 367 7.10 3.72 3.09
CA ARG A 367 6.27 4.88 3.46
C ARG A 367 4.80 4.52 3.63
N THR A 368 4.09 5.31 4.42
CA THR A 368 2.64 5.29 4.52
C THR A 368 2.09 6.71 4.41
N VAL A 369 1.07 6.88 3.56
CA VAL A 369 0.37 8.14 3.34
C VAL A 369 -1.06 7.99 3.83
N VAL A 370 -1.48 8.88 4.73
CA VAL A 370 -2.85 8.93 5.23
C VAL A 370 -3.53 10.19 4.73
N ASN A 371 -4.59 10.01 3.94
CA ASN A 371 -5.42 11.09 3.41
C ASN A 371 -6.75 11.15 4.15
N ALA A 372 -7.37 12.33 4.11
CA ALA A 372 -8.71 12.52 4.60
C ALA A 372 -9.52 13.44 3.69
N TYR A 373 -10.77 13.05 3.42
CA TYR A 373 -11.69 13.80 2.57
C TYR A 373 -13.04 13.98 3.26
N ARG A 374 -13.71 15.10 2.98
CA ARG A 374 -14.97 15.44 3.59
C ARG A 374 -16.13 15.00 2.71
N LEU A 375 -17.05 14.24 3.29
CA LEU A 375 -18.27 13.79 2.62
C LEU A 375 -19.50 14.46 3.26
N GLY A 376 -19.84 15.64 2.74
CA GLY A 376 -20.96 16.44 3.21
C GLY A 376 -20.78 16.99 4.63
N GLY A 377 -21.90 17.30 5.29
CA GLY A 377 -21.93 17.90 6.64
C GLY A 377 -22.40 19.34 6.65
N VAL A 378 -22.68 19.86 7.85
CA VAL A 378 -23.23 21.22 8.05
C VAL A 378 -22.17 22.24 8.45
N SER A 379 -21.08 21.76 9.04
CA SER A 379 -19.91 22.54 9.42
C SER A 379 -18.66 21.78 9.05
N THR A 380 -17.68 22.51 8.51
CA THR A 380 -16.32 22.01 8.26
C THR A 380 -15.34 22.89 9.01
N ASP A 381 -14.43 22.27 9.76
CA ASP A 381 -13.44 23.02 10.52
C ASP A 381 -12.42 23.67 9.56
N PRO A 382 -12.27 25.00 9.55
CA PRO A 382 -11.29 25.66 8.69
C PRO A 382 -9.83 25.32 9.05
N GLU A 383 -9.56 24.84 10.27
CA GLU A 383 -8.23 24.36 10.67
C GLU A 383 -7.99 22.89 10.27
N GLY A 384 -8.97 22.24 9.64
CA GLY A 384 -8.89 20.85 9.22
C GLY A 384 -8.97 19.85 10.36
N ILE A 385 -8.67 18.59 10.04
CA ILE A 385 -8.54 17.52 11.04
C ILE A 385 -7.08 17.37 11.43
N LYS A 386 -6.81 17.02 12.68
CA LYS A 386 -5.46 16.96 13.26
C LYS A 386 -5.13 15.56 13.72
N LEU A 387 -3.88 15.14 13.54
CA LEU A 387 -3.38 13.85 14.05
C LEU A 387 -2.29 14.09 15.09
N TYR A 388 -2.41 13.42 16.24
CA TYR A 388 -1.45 13.46 17.33
C TYR A 388 -0.82 12.09 17.54
N LEU A 389 0.51 12.06 17.59
CA LEU A 389 1.29 10.84 17.70
C LEU A 389 1.12 10.15 19.06
N PRO A 390 1.34 8.83 19.17
CA PRO A 390 1.03 8.03 20.37
C PRO A 390 1.78 8.46 21.63
N THR A 391 2.92 9.13 21.48
CA THR A 391 3.75 9.59 22.60
C THR A 391 3.01 10.69 23.36
N ALA A 392 2.30 10.28 24.41
CA ALA A 392 1.44 11.12 25.26
C ALA A 392 0.31 11.89 24.53
N TYR A 393 0.15 11.73 23.22
CA TYR A 393 -0.81 12.46 22.38
C TYR A 393 -0.70 13.98 22.49
N THR A 394 0.52 14.49 22.64
CA THR A 394 0.80 15.94 22.71
C THR A 394 1.54 16.48 21.50
N THR A 395 2.15 15.62 20.69
CA THR A 395 2.87 16.00 19.47
C THR A 395 1.93 15.96 18.27
N LEU A 396 1.63 17.14 17.70
CA LEU A 396 0.88 17.28 16.46
C LEU A 396 1.74 16.84 15.27
N LYS A 397 1.25 15.87 14.50
CA LYS A 397 1.86 15.44 13.23
C LYS A 397 1.60 16.44 12.11
N GLY A 398 0.38 16.97 12.07
CA GLY A 398 -0.07 17.95 11.07
C GLY A 398 -1.59 18.04 11.03
N ALA A 399 -2.09 18.91 10.16
CA ALA A 399 -3.52 19.05 9.89
C ALA A 399 -3.81 18.80 8.40
N ILE A 400 -4.89 18.08 8.10
CA ILE A 400 -5.41 17.90 6.74
C ILE A 400 -6.61 18.83 6.58
N ILE A 401 -6.52 19.74 5.61
CA ILE A 401 -7.59 20.68 5.30
C ILE A 401 -8.67 19.94 4.53
N LEU A 402 -9.91 20.10 4.99
CA LEU A 402 -11.08 19.46 4.43
C LEU A 402 -11.87 20.45 3.58
N ASP A 403 -12.21 20.07 2.34
CA ASP A 403 -13.15 20.80 1.50
C ASP A 403 -14.46 20.02 1.41
N PRO A 404 -15.59 20.54 1.93
CA PRO A 404 -16.88 19.85 1.90
C PRO A 404 -17.49 19.77 0.50
N ASN A 405 -16.95 20.51 -0.48
CA ASN A 405 -17.42 20.50 -1.87
C ASN A 405 -16.45 19.76 -2.80
N ALA A 406 -15.31 19.29 -2.30
CA ALA A 406 -14.40 18.50 -3.11
C ALA A 406 -15.00 17.12 -3.35
N GLU A 407 -14.96 16.67 -4.60
CA GLU A 407 -15.19 15.27 -4.91
C GLU A 407 -14.00 14.46 -4.37
N ILE A 408 -14.27 13.26 -3.86
CA ILE A 408 -13.19 12.33 -3.52
C ILE A 408 -12.41 12.05 -4.82
N PRO A 409 -11.08 12.24 -4.84
CA PRO A 409 -10.27 11.94 -6.01
C PRO A 409 -10.44 10.50 -6.49
N SER A 410 -10.04 10.21 -7.72
CA SER A 410 -9.99 8.82 -8.17
C SER A 410 -8.99 8.01 -7.33
N ASP A 411 -9.15 6.68 -7.28
CA ASP A 411 -8.26 5.82 -6.48
C ASP A 411 -6.77 6.02 -6.80
N GLN A 412 -6.44 6.37 -8.05
CA GLN A 412 -5.07 6.67 -8.51
C GLN A 412 -4.48 7.96 -7.93
N GLU A 413 -5.34 8.90 -7.53
CA GLU A 413 -4.97 10.22 -7.00
C GLU A 413 -5.01 10.26 -5.45
N ILE A 414 -5.56 9.22 -4.81
CA ILE A 414 -5.54 9.06 -3.35
C ILE A 414 -4.20 8.45 -2.95
N GLY A 415 -3.55 8.96 -1.90
CA GLY A 415 -2.35 8.35 -1.36
C GLY A 415 -1.07 8.67 -2.11
N LEU A 416 -1.02 9.74 -2.92
CA LEU A 416 0.19 10.12 -3.66
C LEU A 416 1.40 10.24 -2.74
N TYR A 417 2.57 9.76 -3.20
CA TYR A 417 3.75 9.56 -2.37
C TYR A 417 4.22 10.84 -1.65
N ASN A 418 4.03 12.00 -2.27
CA ASN A 418 4.37 13.33 -1.75
C ASN A 418 3.14 14.26 -1.66
N ASP A 419 1.97 13.72 -1.33
CA ASP A 419 0.75 14.53 -1.17
C ASP A 419 0.93 15.59 -0.05
N PRO A 420 0.83 16.89 -0.36
CA PRO A 420 1.00 17.95 0.63
C PRO A 420 -0.13 18.03 1.67
N ASN A 421 -1.33 17.48 1.39
CA ASN A 421 -2.48 17.49 2.28
C ASN A 421 -2.74 16.09 2.86
N SER A 422 -1.68 15.50 3.43
CA SER A 422 -1.69 14.15 3.99
C SER A 422 -0.84 14.07 5.27
N TRP A 423 -0.99 12.98 6.02
CA TRP A 423 -0.03 12.59 7.05
C TRP A 423 0.91 11.52 6.50
N ILE A 424 2.21 11.81 6.50
CA ILE A 424 3.24 10.91 5.94
C ILE A 424 4.06 10.27 7.07
N PHE A 425 4.17 8.94 7.02
CA PHE A 425 4.97 8.12 7.93
C PHE A 425 6.05 7.40 7.14
N ASN A 426 7.29 7.45 7.59
CA ASN A 426 8.39 6.72 6.94
C ASN A 426 8.66 5.45 7.74
N THR A 427 8.83 4.32 7.05
CA THR A 427 9.20 3.03 7.62
C THR A 427 8.35 2.56 8.81
N ASN A 428 7.09 3.01 8.90
CA ASN A 428 6.19 2.67 10.01
C ASN A 428 5.25 1.54 9.60
N THR A 429 5.20 0.48 10.42
CA THR A 429 4.35 -0.69 10.21
C THR A 429 2.99 -0.61 10.89
N GLY A 430 2.74 0.44 11.67
CA GLY A 430 1.45 0.70 12.32
C GLY A 430 1.56 1.37 13.67
N GLU A 431 0.51 2.08 14.04
CA GLU A 431 0.36 2.71 15.36
C GLU A 431 -1.10 3.01 15.71
N THR A 432 -1.32 3.46 16.94
CA THR A 432 -2.61 4.00 17.40
C THR A 432 -2.47 5.50 17.60
N ASP A 433 -3.01 6.28 16.68
CA ASP A 433 -2.97 7.74 16.71
C ASP A 433 -4.23 8.34 17.32
N LEU A 434 -4.14 9.58 17.82
CA LEU A 434 -5.30 10.37 18.21
C LEU A 434 -5.67 11.34 17.08
N VAL A 435 -6.81 11.10 16.44
CA VAL A 435 -7.39 11.96 15.41
C VAL A 435 -8.39 12.92 16.06
N ASN A 436 -8.16 14.22 15.89
CA ASN A 436 -9.06 15.27 16.31
C ASN A 436 -9.83 15.81 15.10
N VAL A 437 -11.15 15.69 15.11
CA VAL A 437 -12.03 16.17 14.03
C VAL A 437 -12.45 17.62 14.17
N GLY A 438 -11.94 18.35 15.17
CA GLY A 438 -12.24 19.76 15.36
C GLY A 438 -13.74 20.06 15.50
N ASN A 439 -14.21 21.07 14.78
CA ASN A 439 -15.61 21.50 14.72
C ASN A 439 -16.35 20.99 13.47
N ASN A 440 -15.88 19.88 12.88
CA ASN A 440 -16.61 19.20 11.82
C ASN A 440 -17.91 18.60 12.40
N GLU A 441 -19.06 18.90 11.77
CA GLU A 441 -20.37 18.46 12.25
C GLU A 441 -21.20 17.85 11.10
N SER A 442 -21.87 16.73 11.38
CA SER A 442 -22.63 15.89 10.44
C SER A 442 -21.78 15.38 9.26
N GLY A 443 -22.33 14.58 8.34
CA GLY A 443 -21.57 14.02 7.23
C GLY A 443 -20.53 12.99 7.66
N GLN A 444 -19.57 12.70 6.80
CA GLN A 444 -18.50 11.75 7.07
C GLN A 444 -17.14 12.36 6.76
N ILE A 445 -16.08 11.78 7.33
CA ILE A 445 -14.70 12.04 6.92
C ILE A 445 -14.15 10.69 6.46
N ALA A 446 -13.90 10.57 5.16
CA ALA A 446 -13.31 9.38 4.57
C ALA A 446 -11.80 9.43 4.79
N LEU A 447 -11.26 8.42 5.44
CA LEU A 447 -9.84 8.24 5.70
C LEU A 447 -9.32 7.14 4.79
N TYR A 448 -8.18 7.39 4.16
CA TYR A 448 -7.48 6.41 3.33
C TYR A 448 -6.05 6.27 3.81
N ILE A 449 -5.58 5.03 3.95
CA ILE A 449 -4.21 4.71 4.30
C ILE A 449 -3.62 3.95 3.12
N THR A 450 -2.58 4.51 2.52
CA THR A 450 -1.84 3.94 1.39
C THR A 450 -0.44 3.60 1.84
N ALA A 451 -0.07 2.32 1.77
CA ALA A 451 1.28 1.85 2.06
C ALA A 451 2.10 1.76 0.78
N TYR A 452 3.38 2.07 0.90
CA TYR A 452 4.42 1.88 -0.10
C TYR A 452 5.51 1.02 0.51
N ASP A 453 5.90 -0.05 -0.18
CA ASP A 453 7.11 -0.78 0.15
C ASP A 453 8.36 -0.02 -0.35
N VAL A 454 9.56 -0.60 -0.18
CA VAL A 454 10.81 0.04 -0.63
C VAL A 454 10.99 -0.06 -2.16
N ALA A 455 10.28 -0.97 -2.81
CA ALA A 455 10.18 -1.11 -4.26
C ALA A 455 9.06 -0.27 -4.88
N CYS A 456 8.43 0.63 -4.12
CA CYS A 456 7.33 1.48 -4.55
C CYS A 456 6.07 0.76 -5.04
N ASN A 457 5.90 -0.54 -4.75
CA ASN A 457 4.59 -1.17 -4.90
C ASN A 457 3.65 -0.60 -3.83
N THR A 458 2.35 -0.64 -4.09
CA THR A 458 1.42 0.11 -3.25
C THR A 458 0.04 -0.50 -3.16
N ASN A 459 -0.50 -0.40 -1.96
CA ASN A 459 -1.86 -0.83 -1.67
C ASN A 459 -2.49 0.12 -0.66
N GLY A 460 -3.82 0.19 -0.68
CA GLY A 460 -4.56 1.11 0.16
C GLY A 460 -5.83 0.51 0.72
N ASN A 461 -6.21 0.99 1.91
CA ASN A 461 -7.49 0.67 2.52
C ASN A 461 -8.12 1.95 3.09
N GLY A 462 -9.44 1.96 3.24
CA GLY A 462 -10.19 3.13 3.66
C GLY A 462 -11.22 2.83 4.76
N THR A 463 -11.51 3.85 5.56
CA THR A 463 -12.57 3.82 6.59
C THR A 463 -13.25 5.18 6.68
N ASN A 464 -14.40 5.26 7.34
CA ASN A 464 -15.12 6.50 7.51
C ASN A 464 -15.27 6.86 8.99
N ILE A 465 -14.95 8.09 9.35
CA ILE A 465 -15.43 8.70 10.59
C ILE A 465 -16.85 9.23 10.31
N ASP A 466 -17.87 8.53 10.80
CA ASP A 466 -19.27 8.90 10.55
C ASP A 466 -19.85 9.83 11.62
N LEU A 467 -19.96 11.12 11.28
CA LEU A 467 -20.49 12.17 12.15
C LEU A 467 -22.00 12.37 11.99
N ASN A 468 -22.66 11.59 11.12
CA ASN A 468 -24.10 11.73 10.90
C ASN A 468 -24.89 11.38 12.16
N PRO A 469 -25.92 12.18 12.49
CA PRO A 469 -26.88 11.80 13.51
C PRO A 469 -27.69 10.60 13.04
N TRP A 470 -28.14 9.82 14.01
CA TRP A 470 -29.07 8.71 13.80
C TRP A 470 -30.08 8.68 14.94
N PHE A 471 -31.16 7.92 14.78
CA PHE A 471 -32.20 7.81 15.80
C PHE A 471 -32.52 6.35 16.07
N ALA A 472 -33.04 6.10 17.27
CA ALA A 472 -33.55 4.81 17.68
C ALA A 472 -35.06 4.90 17.92
N THR A 473 -35.80 3.87 17.50
CA THR A 473 -37.23 3.74 17.76
C THR A 473 -37.54 2.42 18.46
N ARG A 474 -38.61 2.40 19.26
CA ARG A 474 -39.18 1.18 19.82
C ARG A 474 -40.70 1.20 19.80
N GLY A 475 -41.31 0.17 19.23
CA GLY A 475 -42.76 -0.05 19.25
C GLY A 475 -43.56 0.91 18.36
N ALA A 476 -42.90 1.59 17.41
CA ALA A 476 -43.52 2.54 16.49
C ALA A 476 -43.61 1.97 15.06
N THR A 477 -44.15 2.74 14.12
CA THR A 477 -44.08 2.44 12.68
C THR A 477 -43.24 3.52 12.03
N VAL A 478 -42.32 3.15 11.14
CA VAL A 478 -41.46 4.12 10.45
C VAL A 478 -41.66 4.03 8.94
N TYR A 479 -41.99 5.16 8.29
CA TYR A 479 -42.21 5.21 6.84
C TYR A 479 -41.51 6.38 6.19
N SER A 480 -40.75 6.16 5.11
CA SER A 480 -40.09 7.21 4.35
C SER A 480 -40.54 7.20 2.89
N GLN A 481 -40.81 8.37 2.30
CA GLN A 481 -40.96 8.47 0.85
C GLN A 481 -39.66 8.12 0.10
N GLY A 482 -38.49 8.34 0.73
CA GLY A 482 -37.15 8.08 0.17
C GLY A 482 -36.43 6.88 0.79
N ASN A 483 -35.11 6.82 0.62
CA ASN A 483 -34.24 5.86 1.33
C ASN A 483 -33.81 6.42 2.70
N ILE A 484 -33.36 5.56 3.62
CA ILE A 484 -32.73 5.95 4.90
C ILE A 484 -31.25 6.21 4.63
N SER A 485 -30.78 7.45 4.79
CA SER A 485 -29.40 7.88 4.50
C SER A 485 -28.41 7.75 5.66
N SER A 486 -28.88 7.49 6.88
CA SER A 486 -28.05 7.21 8.06
C SER A 486 -28.49 5.87 8.63
N THR A 487 -27.61 4.89 8.59
CA THR A 487 -27.89 3.56 9.16
C THR A 487 -27.83 3.65 10.68
N SER A 488 -28.64 2.83 11.35
CA SER A 488 -28.41 2.54 12.77
C SER A 488 -26.96 2.09 12.96
N LYS A 489 -26.37 2.44 14.09
CA LYS A 489 -24.99 2.06 14.43
C LYS A 489 -25.02 0.90 15.40
N ASP A 490 -24.06 -0.01 15.26
CA ASP A 490 -23.94 -1.13 16.19
C ASP A 490 -23.41 -0.59 17.52
N VAL A 491 -24.29 -0.63 18.51
CA VAL A 491 -24.02 -0.16 19.87
C VAL A 491 -24.33 -1.26 20.88
N ALA A 492 -24.46 -2.51 20.42
CA ALA A 492 -24.68 -3.66 21.26
C ALA A 492 -23.51 -3.81 22.23
N GLY A 493 -23.81 -4.09 23.51
CA GLY A 493 -22.78 -4.28 24.52
C GLY A 493 -22.09 -3.00 25.01
N LEU A 494 -22.68 -1.82 24.79
CA LEU A 494 -22.29 -0.56 25.44
C LEU A 494 -23.13 -0.33 26.71
N PRO A 495 -22.77 -0.91 27.88
CA PRO A 495 -23.61 -0.91 29.09
C PRO A 495 -23.89 0.50 29.65
N TYR A 496 -23.07 1.49 29.31
CA TYR A 496 -23.33 2.86 29.76
C TYR A 496 -24.65 3.40 29.21
N LEU A 497 -25.11 2.93 28.04
CA LEU A 497 -26.39 3.34 27.45
C LEU A 497 -27.60 2.90 28.29
N ASP A 498 -27.45 1.88 29.15
CA ASP A 498 -28.53 1.43 30.04
C ASP A 498 -28.81 2.44 31.16
N GLU A 499 -27.89 3.38 31.40
CA GLU A 499 -27.97 4.39 32.47
C GLU A 499 -28.41 5.77 31.97
N VAL A 500 -28.49 5.99 30.65
CA VAL A 500 -28.76 7.33 30.06
C VAL A 500 -30.21 7.52 29.63
N PHE A 501 -30.96 6.44 29.41
CA PHE A 501 -32.37 6.49 29.03
C PHE A 501 -33.28 6.49 30.26
N ASN A 502 -34.47 7.06 30.10
CA ASN A 502 -35.47 7.10 31.15
C ASN A 502 -35.99 5.68 31.44
N PRO A 503 -35.98 5.21 32.71
CA PRO A 503 -36.47 3.87 33.05
C PRO A 503 -37.92 3.59 32.62
N LYS A 504 -38.76 4.62 32.44
CA LYS A 504 -40.15 4.48 31.97
C LYS A 504 -40.25 3.91 30.56
N THR A 505 -39.28 4.18 29.69
CA THR A 505 -39.30 3.71 28.29
C THR A 505 -38.84 2.27 28.17
N GLY A 506 -38.09 1.79 29.17
CA GLY A 506 -37.44 0.49 29.16
C GLY A 506 -36.44 0.32 28.02
N MET A 507 -36.00 1.42 27.39
CA MET A 507 -34.94 1.44 26.38
C MET A 507 -33.60 1.08 27.03
N ASN A 508 -32.78 0.29 26.34
CA ASN A 508 -31.44 -0.11 26.78
C ASN A 508 -30.56 -0.50 25.58
N SER A 509 -29.27 -0.72 25.82
CA SER A 509 -28.27 -1.08 24.80
C SER A 509 -28.62 -2.32 23.97
N ASN A 510 -29.39 -3.27 24.51
CA ASN A 510 -29.81 -4.47 23.78
C ASN A 510 -31.09 -4.26 22.95
N LEU A 511 -31.76 -3.12 23.07
CA LEU A 511 -33.04 -2.85 22.41
C LEU A 511 -32.98 -1.68 21.43
N ILE A 512 -31.93 -0.86 21.51
CA ILE A 512 -31.78 0.40 20.80
C ILE A 512 -31.57 0.22 19.29
N ASP A 513 -31.01 -0.92 18.88
CA ASP A 513 -30.64 -1.26 17.50
C ASP A 513 -31.50 -2.40 16.91
N LEU A 514 -32.37 -3.04 17.71
CA LEU A 514 -33.19 -4.18 17.30
C LEU A 514 -34.32 -3.86 16.32
N GLY A 515 -34.67 -2.58 16.18
CA GLY A 515 -35.70 -2.10 15.27
C GLY A 515 -36.99 -2.93 15.32
N THR A 516 -37.76 -2.86 16.41
CA THR A 516 -39.01 -3.65 16.57
C THR A 516 -40.16 -3.23 15.63
N GLU A 517 -39.86 -2.41 14.62
CA GLU A 517 -40.81 -1.65 13.82
C GLU A 517 -41.08 -2.28 12.45
N LEU A 518 -42.19 -1.84 11.84
CA LEU A 518 -42.39 -1.95 10.40
C LEU A 518 -41.71 -0.76 9.73
N LEU A 519 -40.65 -1.01 8.94
CA LEU A 519 -40.06 -0.05 8.02
C LEU A 519 -40.76 -0.12 6.66
N SER A 520 -41.19 1.01 6.13
CA SER A 520 -41.85 1.04 4.82
C SER A 520 -41.37 2.19 3.95
N THR A 521 -41.17 1.94 2.66
CA THR A 521 -40.73 2.97 1.71
C THR A 521 -41.42 2.85 0.35
N ARG A 522 -41.51 3.96 -0.39
CA ARG A 522 -41.86 3.97 -1.83
C ARG A 522 -40.70 3.54 -2.70
N ASN A 523 -39.47 3.63 -2.21
CA ASN A 523 -38.30 3.22 -2.95
C ASN A 523 -38.28 1.69 -3.11
N SER A 524 -37.63 1.23 -4.18
CA SER A 524 -37.40 -0.19 -4.43
C SER A 524 -36.41 -0.80 -3.43
N THR A 525 -35.54 0.03 -2.85
CA THR A 525 -34.51 -0.35 -1.89
C THR A 525 -34.62 0.48 -0.61
N ILE A 526 -34.24 -0.13 0.51
CA ILE A 526 -34.01 0.56 1.79
C ILE A 526 -32.70 0.03 2.38
N SER A 527 -31.97 0.86 3.12
CA SER A 527 -30.76 0.45 3.83
C SER A 527 -31.02 -0.75 4.73
N ASN A 528 -30.07 -1.68 4.81
CA ASN A 528 -30.19 -2.89 5.62
C ASN A 528 -30.28 -2.53 7.11
N LEU A 529 -31.17 -3.23 7.82
CA LEU A 529 -31.20 -3.20 9.28
C LEU A 529 -30.06 -4.05 9.83
N LEU A 530 -29.37 -3.54 10.85
CA LEU A 530 -28.30 -4.27 11.56
C LEU A 530 -28.79 -5.65 12.04
N HIS A 531 -29.99 -5.69 12.63
CA HIS A 531 -30.58 -6.91 13.20
C HIS A 531 -31.84 -7.37 12.47
N SER A 532 -31.75 -7.54 11.15
CA SER A 532 -32.90 -7.94 10.30
C SER A 532 -33.64 -9.23 10.74
N ASN A 533 -32.98 -10.11 11.51
CA ASN A 533 -33.56 -11.36 12.02
C ASN A 533 -34.39 -11.20 13.31
N SER A 534 -34.34 -10.03 13.97
CA SER A 534 -34.90 -9.80 15.31
C SER A 534 -36.38 -9.38 15.34
N GLY A 535 -37.10 -9.54 14.22
CA GLY A 535 -38.55 -9.30 14.13
C GLY A 535 -38.96 -8.00 13.42
N ALA A 536 -38.00 -7.20 12.98
CA ALA A 536 -38.24 -6.05 12.12
C ALA A 536 -38.84 -6.49 10.76
N THR A 537 -39.81 -5.75 10.24
CA THR A 537 -40.41 -6.05 8.92
C THR A 537 -40.14 -4.90 7.96
N ILE A 538 -39.61 -5.20 6.77
CA ILE A 538 -39.38 -4.22 5.71
C ILE A 538 -40.45 -4.36 4.62
N ALA A 539 -41.04 -3.24 4.22
CA ALA A 539 -42.02 -3.16 3.13
C ALA A 539 -41.62 -2.08 2.11
N THR A 540 -40.95 -2.49 1.03
CA THR A 540 -40.54 -1.62 -0.10
C THR A 540 -41.66 -1.46 -1.14
N GLN A 541 -41.52 -0.44 -1.99
CA GLN A 541 -42.48 -0.07 -3.05
C GLN A 541 -43.93 0.07 -2.56
N LYS A 542 -44.13 0.48 -1.30
CA LYS A 542 -45.45 0.71 -0.73
C LYS A 542 -45.79 2.18 -0.83
N ASN A 543 -46.84 2.48 -1.60
CA ASN A 543 -47.45 3.79 -1.58
C ASN A 543 -48.20 3.99 -0.27
N ASP A 544 -47.90 5.09 0.43
CA ASP A 544 -48.77 5.56 1.49
C ASP A 544 -50.03 6.22 0.90
N SER A 545 -51.17 5.54 1.03
CA SER A 545 -52.50 6.01 0.62
C SER A 545 -53.04 7.13 1.51
N ASN A 546 -52.40 7.40 2.64
CA ASN A 546 -52.75 8.49 3.55
C ASN A 546 -51.97 9.77 3.26
N ASN A 547 -50.98 9.77 2.37
CA ASN A 547 -50.24 10.99 2.02
C ASN A 547 -51.08 11.89 1.10
N ILE A 548 -52.09 12.53 1.68
CA ILE A 548 -52.95 13.52 1.04
C ILE A 548 -52.66 14.87 1.69
N LYS A 549 -52.04 15.76 0.92
CA LYS A 549 -51.62 17.09 1.40
C LYS A 549 -52.81 17.92 1.89
N ASP A 550 -52.60 18.67 2.97
CA ASP A 550 -53.55 19.63 3.56
C ASP A 550 -54.88 19.02 4.05
N VAL A 551 -54.95 17.70 4.24
CA VAL A 551 -56.17 16.99 4.65
C VAL A 551 -56.20 16.67 6.13
N TRP A 552 -55.10 16.20 6.71
CA TRP A 552 -55.12 15.58 8.05
C TRP A 552 -55.31 16.59 9.17
N PHE A 553 -54.61 17.73 9.15
CA PHE A 553 -54.87 18.78 10.12
C PHE A 553 -56.35 19.18 10.12
N ASN A 554 -56.90 19.46 8.94
CA ASN A 554 -58.32 19.82 8.77
C ASN A 554 -59.26 18.69 9.25
N LYS A 555 -58.94 17.42 8.97
CA LYS A 555 -59.72 16.26 9.42
C LYS A 555 -59.70 16.13 10.93
N LEU A 556 -58.53 16.21 11.55
CA LEU A 556 -58.34 16.12 13.01
C LEU A 556 -59.01 17.30 13.72
N VAL A 557 -58.87 18.52 13.22
CA VAL A 557 -59.58 19.71 13.75
C VAL A 557 -61.10 19.56 13.60
N LYS A 558 -61.59 19.05 12.47
CA LYS A 558 -63.03 18.77 12.29
C LYS A 558 -63.54 17.77 13.32
N LYS A 559 -62.78 16.72 13.63
CA LYS A 559 -63.11 15.73 14.66
C LYS A 559 -63.06 16.32 16.06
N PHE A 560 -61.98 17.03 16.39
CA PHE A 560 -61.85 17.77 17.62
C PHE A 560 -63.05 18.68 17.87
N ASN A 561 -63.52 19.43 16.86
CA ASN A 561 -64.69 20.29 16.98
C ASN A 561 -65.99 19.54 17.33
N GLN A 562 -66.11 18.24 17.05
CA GLN A 562 -67.25 17.42 17.46
C GLN A 562 -67.25 17.11 18.96
N TYR A 563 -66.06 17.01 19.57
CA TYR A 563 -65.88 16.68 20.99
C TYR A 563 -65.59 17.91 21.86
N LYS A 564 -65.26 19.06 21.24
CA LYS A 564 -64.87 20.32 21.88
C LYS A 564 -65.80 20.78 23.01
N ALA A 565 -67.12 20.58 22.87
CA ALA A 565 -68.10 20.96 23.88
C ALA A 565 -67.96 20.20 25.22
N GLN A 566 -67.26 19.06 25.22
CA GLN A 566 -67.03 18.22 26.41
C GLN A 566 -65.66 18.47 27.06
N LEU A 567 -64.90 19.44 26.54
CA LEU A 567 -63.53 19.73 26.95
C LEU A 567 -63.45 21.14 27.53
N THR A 568 -62.45 21.37 28.38
CA THR A 568 -62.22 22.69 28.99
C THR A 568 -61.12 23.41 28.22
N GLN A 569 -61.46 24.60 27.70
CA GLN A 569 -60.47 25.46 27.05
C GLN A 569 -59.58 26.12 28.10
N PHE A 570 -58.29 26.25 27.79
CA PHE A 570 -57.36 27.09 28.53
C PHE A 570 -56.40 27.79 27.58
N THR A 571 -55.60 28.68 28.15
CA THR A 571 -54.47 29.34 27.48
C THR A 571 -53.26 29.18 28.39
N ILE A 572 -52.16 28.66 27.84
CA ILE A 572 -50.92 28.53 28.59
C ILE A 572 -50.27 29.91 28.78
N THR A 573 -49.66 30.13 29.95
CA THR A 573 -48.84 31.31 30.23
C THR A 573 -47.41 30.90 30.57
N ALA A 574 -46.47 31.84 30.47
CA ALA A 574 -45.07 31.59 30.81
C ALA A 574 -44.82 31.28 32.30
N LEU A 575 -45.84 31.44 33.16
CA LEU A 575 -45.77 31.13 34.59
C LEU A 575 -46.34 29.74 34.93
N ASP A 576 -46.97 29.07 33.95
CA ASP A 576 -47.59 27.76 34.16
C ASP A 576 -46.51 26.69 34.15
N ASN A 577 -46.51 25.84 35.18
CA ASN A 577 -45.63 24.67 35.27
C ASN A 577 -46.38 23.36 34.99
N ALA A 578 -47.71 23.38 35.03
CA ALA A 578 -48.56 22.24 34.71
C ALA A 578 -49.85 22.66 33.98
N VAL A 579 -50.54 21.71 33.36
CA VAL A 579 -51.86 21.96 32.73
C VAL A 579 -52.88 22.39 33.77
N SER A 580 -52.84 21.81 34.97
CA SER A 580 -53.73 22.19 36.07
C SER A 580 -53.68 23.65 36.50
N ASP A 581 -52.59 24.36 36.19
CA ASP A 581 -52.40 25.76 36.62
C ASP A 581 -53.37 26.69 35.90
N SER A 582 -53.67 26.38 34.63
CA SER A 582 -54.54 27.19 33.76
C SER A 582 -55.81 26.48 33.30
N CYS A 583 -55.89 25.15 33.44
CA CYS A 583 -57.08 24.37 33.12
C CYS A 583 -57.71 23.76 34.37
N THR A 584 -58.96 24.13 34.67
CA THR A 584 -59.72 23.57 35.81
C THR A 584 -60.47 22.27 35.47
N GLY A 585 -60.56 21.91 34.19
CA GLY A 585 -61.26 20.72 33.72
C GLY A 585 -60.43 19.43 33.83
N SER A 586 -61.10 18.29 33.75
CA SER A 586 -60.45 16.96 33.72
C SER A 586 -59.90 16.57 32.34
N LYS A 587 -60.31 17.27 31.29
CA LYS A 587 -59.86 17.09 29.90
C LYS A 587 -59.71 18.48 29.28
N CYS A 588 -58.51 18.81 28.83
CA CYS A 588 -58.13 20.18 28.51
C CYS A 588 -57.79 20.34 27.02
N TYR A 589 -58.04 21.53 26.48
CA TYR A 589 -57.53 21.89 25.16
C TYR A 589 -57.10 23.36 25.09
N MET A 590 -56.09 23.61 24.27
CA MET A 590 -55.71 24.95 23.83
C MET A 590 -55.83 25.01 22.31
N TYR A 591 -56.49 26.04 21.79
CA TYR A 591 -56.58 26.31 20.36
C TYR A 591 -56.04 27.70 20.09
N SER A 592 -55.04 27.80 19.22
CA SER A 592 -54.40 29.05 18.84
C SER A 592 -54.34 29.20 17.32
N THR A 593 -54.57 30.42 16.84
CA THR A 593 -54.30 30.81 15.44
C THR A 593 -52.86 31.29 15.23
N GLU A 594 -52.12 31.45 16.33
CA GLU A 594 -50.71 31.85 16.40
C GLU A 594 -49.86 30.70 16.97
N ASN A 595 -48.54 30.88 16.98
CA ASN A 595 -47.60 29.92 17.57
C ASN A 595 -47.94 29.60 19.04
N ILE A 596 -47.68 28.36 19.43
CA ILE A 596 -47.75 27.92 20.83
C ILE A 596 -46.34 27.58 21.30
N SER A 597 -45.96 28.03 22.49
CA SER A 597 -44.71 27.65 23.14
C SER A 597 -45.00 26.91 24.43
N ILE A 598 -44.46 25.70 24.55
CA ILE A 598 -44.51 24.85 25.74
C ILE A 598 -43.24 25.12 26.55
N PRO A 599 -43.35 25.64 27.78
CA PRO A 599 -42.19 26.01 28.57
C PRO A 599 -41.41 24.78 29.05
N ILE A 600 -40.16 25.01 29.42
CA ILE A 600 -39.31 24.00 30.05
C ILE A 600 -39.90 23.51 31.38
N GLY A 601 -39.83 22.20 31.62
CA GLY A 601 -40.32 21.57 32.84
C GLY A 601 -41.84 21.41 32.90
N TYR A 602 -42.55 21.66 31.80
CA TYR A 602 -44.02 21.65 31.79
C TYR A 602 -44.58 20.24 32.05
N THR A 603 -45.56 20.16 32.95
CA THR A 603 -46.21 18.90 33.32
C THR A 603 -47.59 18.76 32.69
N CYS A 604 -47.73 17.79 31.79
CA CYS A 604 -48.96 17.27 31.23
C CYS A 604 -49.71 16.38 32.23
N ASP A 605 -50.16 16.96 33.35
CA ASP A 605 -50.80 16.26 34.46
C ASP A 605 -52.27 15.86 34.19
N ARG A 606 -52.78 16.16 32.98
CA ARG A 606 -54.14 15.83 32.52
C ARG A 606 -54.14 15.50 31.04
N PRO A 607 -55.14 14.76 30.53
CA PRO A 607 -55.33 14.59 29.10
C PRO A 607 -55.52 15.95 28.43
N THR A 608 -54.57 16.33 27.57
CA THR A 608 -54.50 17.67 26.98
C THR A 608 -54.24 17.66 25.49
N LEU A 609 -54.95 18.50 24.73
CA LEU A 609 -54.70 18.73 23.32
C LEU A 609 -54.28 20.20 23.07
N PHE A 610 -53.09 20.39 22.52
CA PHE A 610 -52.65 21.67 21.98
C PHE A 610 -52.87 21.68 20.47
N VAL A 611 -53.58 22.69 19.95
CA VAL A 611 -53.84 22.87 18.52
C VAL A 611 -53.36 24.26 18.10
N SER A 612 -52.43 24.30 17.14
CA SER A 612 -51.91 25.53 16.54
C SER A 612 -52.19 25.55 15.04
N GLU A 613 -52.75 26.64 14.52
CA GLU A 613 -52.79 26.90 13.07
C GLU A 613 -51.44 27.36 12.51
N LYS A 614 -50.41 27.50 13.36
CA LYS A 614 -49.04 27.83 13.00
C LYS A 614 -48.09 26.77 13.57
N ASP A 615 -46.98 27.20 14.18
CA ASP A 615 -45.97 26.33 14.76
C ASP A 615 -46.27 26.01 16.23
N ILE A 616 -45.68 24.92 16.72
CA ILE A 616 -45.58 24.62 18.16
C ILE A 616 -44.10 24.47 18.50
N HIS A 617 -43.65 25.21 19.51
CA HIS A 617 -42.32 25.12 20.09
C HIS A 617 -42.39 24.35 21.41
N ILE A 618 -41.59 23.30 21.55
CA ILE A 618 -41.52 22.48 22.76
C ILE A 618 -40.11 22.58 23.32
N SER A 619 -39.96 23.22 24.47
CA SER A 619 -38.71 23.23 25.23
C SER A 619 -38.72 22.09 26.24
N PRO A 620 -37.89 21.04 26.09
CA PRO A 620 -37.79 19.96 27.07
C PRO A 620 -37.26 20.48 28.41
N ASP A 621 -37.54 19.84 29.55
CA ASP A 621 -38.31 18.61 29.71
C ASP A 621 -39.82 18.83 29.70
N VAL A 622 -40.58 17.85 29.22
CA VAL A 622 -42.04 17.80 29.36
C VAL A 622 -42.43 16.45 29.96
N LEU A 623 -43.15 16.46 31.08
CA LEU A 623 -43.46 15.26 31.84
C LEU A 623 -44.97 15.00 31.88
N SER A 624 -45.39 13.75 32.08
CA SER A 624 -46.74 13.46 32.56
C SER A 624 -46.69 13.05 34.03
N ASP A 625 -47.79 13.25 34.74
CA ASP A 625 -47.93 12.73 36.10
C ASP A 625 -48.10 11.19 36.11
N THR A 626 -48.43 10.62 37.26
CA THR A 626 -48.56 9.16 37.42
C THR A 626 -49.90 8.58 36.93
N SER A 627 -50.84 9.42 36.46
CA SER A 627 -52.15 8.96 35.99
C SER A 627 -52.05 8.36 34.58
N LEU A 628 -52.76 7.23 34.38
CA LEU A 628 -52.74 6.44 33.15
C LEU A 628 -53.23 7.17 31.89
N LEU A 629 -53.90 8.33 32.04
CA LEU A 629 -54.42 9.12 30.92
C LEU A 629 -53.89 10.55 30.89
N SER A 630 -52.93 10.87 31.76
CA SER A 630 -52.26 12.17 31.73
C SER A 630 -51.20 12.19 30.63
N GLY A 631 -51.19 13.27 29.86
CA GLY A 631 -50.30 13.42 28.71
C GLY A 631 -50.82 14.46 27.73
N CYS A 632 -49.91 14.99 26.93
CA CYS A 632 -50.23 16.01 25.92
C CYS A 632 -50.14 15.45 24.50
N VAL A 633 -51.13 15.81 23.68
CA VAL A 633 -51.08 15.68 22.23
C VAL A 633 -50.87 17.07 21.64
N PHE A 634 -49.89 17.21 20.75
CA PHE A 634 -49.55 18.45 20.07
C PHE A 634 -49.91 18.33 18.59
N LEU A 635 -50.80 19.19 18.10
CA LEU A 635 -51.27 19.22 16.72
C LEU A 635 -50.95 20.59 16.09
N ALA A 636 -50.00 20.62 15.17
CA ALA A 636 -49.60 21.84 14.46
C ALA A 636 -49.99 21.76 12.98
N LYS A 637 -50.53 22.86 12.44
CA LYS A 637 -50.76 23.01 10.99
C LYS A 637 -49.46 23.21 10.22
N ASN A 638 -48.45 23.80 10.85
CA ASN A 638 -47.13 23.96 10.23
C ASN A 638 -46.11 23.05 10.92
N ASN A 639 -45.11 23.60 11.59
CA ASN A 639 -44.01 22.83 12.16
C ASN A 639 -44.17 22.60 13.66
N ILE A 640 -43.57 21.53 14.16
CA ILE A 640 -43.27 21.35 15.59
C ILE A 640 -41.76 21.42 15.75
N TYR A 641 -41.29 22.36 16.57
CA TYR A 641 -39.89 22.49 16.95
C TYR A 641 -39.67 21.85 18.32
N ILE A 642 -38.73 20.91 18.39
CA ILE A 642 -38.19 20.40 19.64
C ILE A 642 -36.92 21.20 19.90
N ASP A 643 -37.06 22.22 20.75
CA ASP A 643 -36.00 23.17 21.07
C ASP A 643 -35.00 22.55 22.08
N ALA A 644 -34.00 23.34 22.50
CA ALA A 644 -33.06 22.92 23.53
C ALA A 644 -33.73 22.86 24.92
N GLY A 645 -33.40 21.83 25.71
CA GLY A 645 -33.74 21.79 27.12
C GLY A 645 -32.65 22.37 28.00
N SER A 646 -32.62 21.94 29.26
CA SER A 646 -31.49 22.23 30.16
C SER A 646 -30.43 21.15 29.98
N LEU A 647 -29.17 21.55 29.77
CA LEU A 647 -28.04 20.63 29.64
C LEU A 647 -28.02 19.59 30.77
N LYS A 648 -28.09 18.31 30.39
CA LYS A 648 -28.01 17.14 31.27
C LYS A 648 -26.71 16.38 31.08
N SER A 649 -26.11 16.45 29.89
CA SER A 649 -24.87 15.77 29.56
C SER A 649 -23.77 16.18 30.54
N THR A 650 -22.98 15.18 30.94
CA THR A 650 -21.89 15.38 31.90
C THR A 650 -20.56 15.50 31.17
N SER A 651 -19.42 15.54 31.85
CA SER A 651 -18.13 15.54 31.15
C SER A 651 -17.81 14.22 30.43
N THR A 652 -18.53 13.12 30.73
CA THR A 652 -18.19 11.77 30.25
C THR A 652 -19.35 10.99 29.64
N LYS A 653 -20.60 11.49 29.72
CA LYS A 653 -21.79 10.77 29.23
C LYS A 653 -22.75 11.73 28.54
N VAL A 654 -23.16 11.35 27.33
CA VAL A 654 -24.30 11.95 26.62
C VAL A 654 -25.57 11.59 27.39
N MET A 655 -26.35 12.61 27.73
CA MET A 655 -27.66 12.46 28.37
C MET A 655 -28.76 12.99 27.44
N TYR A 656 -30.01 12.74 27.81
CA TYR A 656 -31.17 13.03 26.96
C TYR A 656 -32.16 13.96 27.64
N ASP A 657 -32.49 15.05 26.95
CA ASP A 657 -33.74 15.78 27.17
C ASP A 657 -34.92 14.81 27.07
N TYR A 658 -35.95 14.97 27.90
CA TYR A 658 -37.02 13.99 28.00
C TYR A 658 -38.40 14.63 27.82
N ILE A 659 -39.18 14.03 26.92
CA ILE A 659 -40.52 14.50 26.58
C ILE A 659 -41.51 13.35 26.64
N GLU A 660 -42.54 13.49 27.46
CA GLU A 660 -43.75 12.67 27.37
C GLU A 660 -44.78 13.41 26.54
N GLY A 661 -44.99 12.97 25.30
CA GLY A 661 -45.96 13.62 24.41
C GLY A 661 -46.16 12.91 23.09
N TYR A 662 -47.26 13.26 22.41
CA TYR A 662 -47.54 12.81 21.05
C TYR A 662 -47.62 13.99 20.10
N MET A 663 -46.70 14.07 19.15
CA MET A 663 -46.55 15.20 18.23
C MET A 663 -47.08 14.86 16.85
N ILE A 664 -47.91 15.74 16.30
CA ILE A 664 -48.49 15.63 14.97
C ILE A 664 -48.33 16.98 14.26
N ALA A 665 -47.44 17.03 13.27
CA ALA A 665 -47.24 18.20 12.42
C ALA A 665 -47.79 17.94 11.01
N ASP A 666 -48.58 18.86 10.47
CA ASP A 666 -48.99 18.79 9.05
C ASP A 666 -47.79 19.03 8.12
N ASN A 667 -46.75 19.77 8.57
CA ASN A 667 -45.54 20.00 7.79
C ASN A 667 -44.32 19.21 8.34
N GLN A 668 -43.53 19.79 9.25
CA GLN A 668 -42.30 19.17 9.76
C GLN A 668 -42.26 19.04 11.29
N VAL A 669 -41.57 18.01 11.79
CA VAL A 669 -41.07 17.97 13.17
C VAL A 669 -39.55 18.15 13.12
N ILE A 670 -39.05 19.19 13.77
CA ILE A 670 -37.66 19.63 13.69
C ILE A 670 -37.03 19.52 15.08
N PHE A 671 -36.04 18.64 15.22
CA PHE A 671 -35.19 18.57 16.39
C PHE A 671 -34.07 19.59 16.23
N SER A 672 -34.33 20.81 16.73
CA SER A 672 -33.45 21.96 16.60
C SER A 672 -32.07 21.70 17.21
N VAL A 673 -31.04 22.37 16.70
CA VAL A 673 -29.69 22.33 17.30
C VAL A 673 -29.80 22.73 18.78
N ALA A 674 -29.13 21.97 19.64
CA ALA A 674 -29.11 22.19 21.09
C ALA A 674 -27.66 22.21 21.60
N ASP A 675 -27.44 22.98 22.67
CA ASP A 675 -26.17 23.03 23.41
C ASP A 675 -24.94 23.39 22.57
N GLU A 676 -25.07 24.28 21.57
CA GLU A 676 -23.97 24.63 20.64
C GLU A 676 -22.70 25.14 21.32
N SER A 677 -22.86 25.80 22.48
CA SER A 677 -21.76 26.31 23.30
C SER A 677 -21.05 25.25 24.13
N GLN A 678 -21.60 24.03 24.20
CA GLN A 678 -21.10 22.94 25.02
C GLN A 678 -20.29 21.97 24.17
N SER A 679 -19.24 21.39 24.77
CA SER A 679 -18.43 20.36 24.12
C SER A 679 -19.21 19.05 23.99
N LEU A 680 -19.96 18.68 25.04
CA LEU A 680 -20.90 17.56 25.03
C LEU A 680 -22.33 18.11 24.98
N ARG A 681 -23.15 17.52 24.11
CA ARG A 681 -24.51 17.99 23.79
C ARG A 681 -25.54 16.92 24.14
N ASP A 682 -26.76 17.34 24.42
CA ASP A 682 -27.84 16.42 24.76
C ASP A 682 -28.52 15.81 23.53
N GLY A 683 -28.77 14.51 23.63
CA GLY A 683 -29.79 13.87 22.80
C GLY A 683 -31.20 14.24 23.28
N VAL A 684 -32.21 13.71 22.61
CA VAL A 684 -33.61 13.82 23.08
C VAL A 684 -34.32 12.49 23.04
N GLU A 685 -35.00 12.16 24.13
CA GLU A 685 -35.82 10.98 24.30
C GLU A 685 -37.29 11.39 24.37
N ILE A 686 -38.13 10.74 23.55
CA ILE A 686 -39.57 10.94 23.51
C ILE A 686 -40.25 9.65 23.94
N PHE A 687 -41.09 9.73 24.97
CA PHE A 687 -42.00 8.67 25.35
C PHE A 687 -43.43 9.04 24.90
N GLY A 688 -43.82 8.48 23.75
CA GLY A 688 -45.07 8.81 23.08
C GLY A 688 -44.98 8.55 21.58
N GLY A 689 -44.99 9.58 20.74
CA GLY A 689 -44.90 9.39 19.30
C GLY A 689 -44.74 10.67 18.51
N VAL A 690 -44.14 10.56 17.32
CA VAL A 690 -43.84 11.70 16.45
C VAL A 690 -44.34 11.40 15.06
N ILE A 691 -45.10 12.35 14.51
CA ILE A 691 -45.55 12.34 13.13
C ILE A 691 -45.27 13.69 12.48
N ALA A 692 -44.74 13.62 11.27
CA ALA A 692 -44.77 14.70 10.31
C ALA A 692 -45.43 14.25 9.00
N LEU A 693 -46.31 15.09 8.44
CA LEU A 693 -47.07 14.77 7.23
C LEU A 693 -46.49 15.39 5.94
N GLY A 694 -45.48 16.26 6.05
CA GLY A 694 -44.69 16.72 4.89
C GLY A 694 -45.51 17.43 3.81
N THR A 695 -46.54 18.20 4.18
CA THR A 695 -47.42 18.89 3.22
C THR A 695 -46.70 19.91 2.34
N ASN A 696 -45.75 20.67 2.89
CA ASN A 696 -44.99 21.69 2.15
C ASN A 696 -43.51 21.83 2.58
N PRO A 697 -42.72 20.75 2.62
CA PRO A 697 -41.28 20.88 2.76
C PRO A 697 -40.75 21.66 1.55
N THR A 698 -39.94 22.69 1.79
CA THR A 698 -39.11 23.31 0.74
C THR A 698 -38.38 22.20 -0.04
N SER A 699 -38.12 22.37 -1.33
CA SER A 699 -37.48 21.34 -2.16
C SER A 699 -36.22 20.77 -1.47
N GLY A 700 -36.24 19.50 -1.10
CA GLY A 700 -35.14 18.82 -0.38
C GLY A 700 -35.37 18.57 1.12
N ASN A 701 -36.37 19.20 1.74
CA ASN A 701 -36.68 19.07 3.17
C ASN A 701 -37.48 17.79 3.51
N THR A 702 -37.35 17.31 4.75
CA THR A 702 -37.98 16.08 5.28
C THR A 702 -39.13 16.36 6.22
N GLY A 703 -40.04 15.39 6.40
CA GLY A 703 -41.06 15.47 7.45
C GLY A 703 -40.42 15.54 8.85
N ILE A 704 -39.46 14.67 9.16
CA ILE A 704 -38.70 14.73 10.41
C ILE A 704 -37.27 15.18 10.10
N SER A 705 -36.83 16.26 10.75
CA SER A 705 -35.52 16.88 10.55
C SER A 705 -34.73 16.81 11.86
N ILE A 706 -33.62 16.07 11.86
CA ILE A 706 -32.71 15.97 13.02
C ILE A 706 -31.54 16.91 12.79
N GLN A 707 -31.61 18.10 13.39
CA GLN A 707 -30.53 19.09 13.34
C GLN A 707 -29.62 19.00 14.57
N ARG A 708 -30.08 18.36 15.66
CA ARG A 708 -29.22 17.98 16.78
C ARG A 708 -28.04 17.13 16.28
N ASN A 709 -26.86 17.36 16.85
CA ASN A 709 -25.62 16.68 16.48
C ASN A 709 -24.82 16.40 17.75
N LEU A 710 -24.40 15.14 17.96
CA LEU A 710 -23.61 14.71 19.12
C LEU A 710 -22.10 14.63 18.83
N ARG A 711 -21.66 15.22 17.72
CA ARG A 711 -20.30 15.16 17.16
C ARG A 711 -19.83 13.72 17.00
N LEU A 712 -18.59 13.38 17.38
CA LEU A 712 -18.11 11.99 17.31
C LEU A 712 -18.94 11.02 18.15
N TYR A 713 -19.59 11.48 19.23
CA TYR A 713 -20.47 10.62 20.00
C TYR A 713 -21.72 10.18 19.24
N SER A 714 -22.03 10.80 18.09
CA SER A 714 -23.04 10.29 17.17
C SER A 714 -22.67 8.90 16.63
N GLN A 715 -21.40 8.45 16.73
CA GLN A 715 -21.00 7.09 16.36
C GLN A 715 -21.50 6.03 17.35
N ILE A 716 -21.68 6.40 18.62
CA ILE A 716 -21.99 5.44 19.69
C ILE A 716 -23.26 5.81 20.49
N ASN A 717 -23.94 6.90 20.14
CA ASN A 717 -25.21 7.32 20.75
C ASN A 717 -26.19 7.78 19.66
N PRO A 718 -27.47 7.38 19.72
CA PRO A 718 -28.48 8.00 18.87
C PRO A 718 -28.74 9.43 19.33
N THR A 719 -28.99 10.33 18.40
CA THR A 719 -29.34 11.72 18.69
C THR A 719 -30.78 11.85 19.18
N VAL A 720 -31.67 11.01 18.65
CA VAL A 720 -33.10 11.00 18.99
C VAL A 720 -33.51 9.58 19.34
N VAL A 721 -34.26 9.42 20.43
CA VAL A 721 -34.82 8.13 20.85
C VAL A 721 -36.33 8.29 21.01
N ILE A 722 -37.11 7.42 20.37
CA ILE A 722 -38.57 7.48 20.45
C ILE A 722 -39.11 6.12 20.88
N THR A 723 -39.77 6.08 22.02
CA THR A 723 -40.45 4.88 22.52
C THR A 723 -41.95 5.11 22.51
N TYR A 724 -42.68 4.17 21.90
CA TYR A 724 -44.13 4.22 21.87
C TYR A 724 -44.75 4.06 23.26
N ASP A 725 -45.66 4.97 23.62
CA ASP A 725 -46.51 4.85 24.80
C ASP A 725 -47.97 4.68 24.35
N ASN A 726 -48.56 3.53 24.71
CA ASN A 726 -49.91 3.16 24.34
C ASN A 726 -50.99 4.07 24.97
N LYS A 727 -50.66 4.82 26.03
CA LYS A 727 -51.61 5.77 26.64
C LYS A 727 -52.08 6.82 25.64
N TYR A 728 -51.22 7.23 24.70
CA TYR A 728 -51.59 8.25 23.71
C TYR A 728 -52.64 7.77 22.73
N SER A 729 -52.73 6.46 22.45
CA SER A 729 -53.88 5.93 21.70
C SER A 729 -55.19 6.17 22.45
N SER A 730 -55.20 6.01 23.77
CA SER A 730 -56.39 6.24 24.59
C SER A 730 -56.69 7.73 24.71
N ILE A 731 -55.67 8.58 24.92
CA ILE A 731 -55.82 10.04 24.97
C ILE A 731 -56.36 10.58 23.64
N SER A 732 -55.87 10.10 22.49
CA SER A 732 -56.37 10.50 21.17
C SER A 732 -57.86 10.21 20.98
N THR A 733 -58.41 9.13 21.55
CA THR A 733 -59.86 8.85 21.47
C THR A 733 -60.72 9.88 22.19
N ILE A 734 -60.17 10.55 23.22
CA ILE A 734 -60.86 11.62 23.96
C ILE A 734 -61.09 12.82 23.04
N PHE A 735 -60.12 13.13 22.19
CA PHE A 735 -60.12 14.34 21.37
C PHE A 735 -60.66 14.13 19.95
N PHE A 736 -60.42 12.95 19.37
CA PHE A 736 -60.74 12.68 17.96
C PHE A 736 -61.80 11.57 17.78
N GLY A 737 -62.19 10.89 18.85
CA GLY A 737 -63.12 9.76 18.84
C GLY A 737 -62.47 8.44 18.41
N THR A 738 -63.30 7.41 18.19
CA THR A 738 -62.89 6.12 17.64
C THR A 738 -63.26 6.05 16.15
N GLU A 739 -62.27 5.97 15.27
CA GLU A 739 -62.49 5.56 13.87
C GLU A 739 -61.98 4.14 13.65
N TYR A 740 -62.71 3.35 12.85
CA TYR A 740 -62.41 1.95 12.55
C TYR A 740 -61.29 1.78 11.51
N ASN A 741 -60.77 2.86 10.92
CA ASN A 741 -59.72 2.83 9.89
C ASN A 741 -58.74 3.98 10.09
N LEU A 742 -57.77 3.80 10.97
CA LEU A 742 -56.53 4.57 10.99
C LEU A 742 -55.40 3.59 10.65
N TYR A 743 -55.18 3.39 9.34
CA TYR A 743 -53.96 2.75 8.89
C TYR A 743 -52.95 3.84 8.60
N LYS A 744 -51.80 3.75 9.29
CA LYS A 744 -50.47 4.33 8.98
C LYS A 744 -50.24 5.85 9.08
N GLN A 745 -49.06 6.16 9.60
CA GLN A 745 -48.41 7.47 9.57
C GLN A 745 -46.90 7.30 9.30
N GLU A 746 -46.35 8.34 8.67
CA GLU A 746 -44.98 8.51 8.18
C GLU A 746 -43.97 8.76 9.33
N VAL A 747 -42.78 8.15 9.25
CA VAL A 747 -41.57 8.51 10.02
C VAL A 747 -40.43 8.41 9.02
N GLY A 748 -40.21 9.50 8.29
CA GLY A 748 -39.29 9.55 7.16
C GLY A 748 -37.98 10.23 7.55
N PHE A 749 -36.86 9.65 7.13
CA PHE A 749 -35.51 10.18 7.35
C PHE A 749 -34.84 10.57 6.02
N LYS A 750 -34.12 11.69 6.06
CA LYS A 750 -33.01 12.06 5.15
C LYS A 750 -32.04 12.93 5.98
N THR A 751 -30.77 12.58 6.01
CA THR A 751 -29.68 13.43 6.45
C THR A 751 -29.20 14.24 5.26
N PHE A 752 -29.07 15.54 5.50
CA PHE A 752 -28.54 16.63 4.67
C PHE A 752 -28.47 16.38 3.17
#